data_AF-A0A0G2H9F5-F1
#
_entry.id   AF-A0A0G2H9F5-F1
#
_cell.length_a   1.000
_cell.length_b   1.000
_cell.length_c   1.000
_cell.angle_alpha   90.00
_cell.angle_beta   90.00
_cell.angle_gamma   90.00
#
_symmetry.space_group_name_H-M   'P 1'
#
loop_
_entity.id
_entity.type
_entity.pdbx_description
1 polymer ?
#
loop_
_entity_poly.entity_id
_entity_poly.type
_entity_poly.pdbx_seq_one_letter_code
_entity_poly.pdbx_strand_id
1 'polypeptide(L)'
;MKEENKPKLLFWLCAVQFVISSMVLGMNTPARMFVRQHSDPDEHLDGTFTQRRRFADSGFLLHLWPVEMACCSGLIGILVFLALLITVCRIGWTRLIRKIRNPTSLTSKECHLMRHVPARMVFFHPRVIISFCLWTNLFFAAAACITVYVSNGISDHVDMIGSGARFLGEFDIEVYLCEVLPWMLGDDSQVALMMTHERCMLAQSARWMLLFSALFSFFQFFLCVWVVDSISRPLSSAGEKRKVRQWQNQRAKLGYPERAASTAIEDVPEAQPLFKEMPRDSPGSGTLGLAFSEAKNWIGLTSDSSNGLFQAGDGAIYDTSFNTDSASNRSYVMPDEKLRGGFRYLTLFLLTNSTSATIDIGSIDLELSFQPTWANLRAYQGYFHSSDELLNRIWYAGAYTLQTNAVPVNTGRAWPALSAGWANNGTLSNGSTVIVDGAKRDRAVWPGDMGVAVPAAYVSTGELESVRNALEVMYDYQEADGAIPEAGPPLLQKGSDTYHMWTMIGTYNYVLYSGDLDFLGLVWERYLKAMDYVYGKVDDSGLLNVTGTRDWARWQQGWNNTEANMILYHTLTTAATLADWQTNTTNSTLSTTYLARASALRTAINTHTWDAAASLYRDNATLTTLHPQDANALSLYFGVAPANASTTAAISAALTANWTPLGAEPPELPGNISPFISSLELRAHVAAAAPQRALDLVRRSWGWYADHPNGTGGSTVIEGFRTDGSFAYRAERGYGTV
;
A
#
# COMPACT_ATOMS: atom_id res chain seq x y z
N MET A 1 1.35 -9.45 -27.37
CA MET A 1 2.39 -9.66 -28.42
C MET A 1 3.43 -10.67 -27.92
N LYS A 2 3.89 -11.60 -28.76
CA LYS A 2 4.97 -12.54 -28.36
C LYS A 2 6.24 -11.73 -28.02
N GLU A 3 6.95 -12.09 -26.94
CA GLU A 3 8.12 -11.35 -26.44
C GLU A 3 9.24 -11.19 -27.49
N GLU A 4 9.34 -12.15 -28.40
CA GLU A 4 10.30 -12.17 -29.52
C GLU A 4 10.16 -11.01 -30.52
N ASN A 5 8.99 -10.36 -30.60
CA ASN A 5 8.76 -9.25 -31.55
C ASN A 5 8.98 -7.85 -30.94
N LYS A 6 9.12 -7.74 -29.61
CA LYS A 6 9.32 -6.46 -28.92
C LYS A 6 10.63 -5.74 -29.31
N PRO A 7 11.77 -6.42 -29.54
CA PRO A 7 13.02 -5.76 -29.95
C PRO A 7 12.97 -5.21 -31.37
N LYS A 8 12.27 -5.90 -32.28
CA LYS A 8 12.09 -5.47 -33.68
C LYS A 8 11.27 -4.19 -33.77
N LEU A 9 10.21 -4.09 -32.96
CA LEU A 9 9.38 -2.90 -32.89
C LEU A 9 10.16 -1.71 -32.30
N LEU A 10 10.96 -1.93 -31.26
CA LEU A 10 11.81 -0.90 -30.66
C LEU A 10 12.86 -0.37 -31.65
N PHE A 11 13.51 -1.26 -32.40
CA PHE A 11 14.46 -0.87 -33.46
C PHE A 11 13.79 -0.08 -34.59
N TRP A 12 12.60 -0.49 -35.01
CA TRP A 12 11.80 0.25 -36.00
C TRP A 12 11.45 1.65 -35.50
N LEU A 13 11.05 1.79 -34.24
CA LEU A 13 10.72 3.07 -33.63
C LEU A 13 11.94 3.99 -33.49
N CYS A 14 13.11 3.44 -33.14
CA CYS A 14 14.38 4.17 -33.15
C CYS A 14 14.76 4.67 -34.55
N ALA A 15 14.52 3.87 -35.60
CA ALA A 15 14.76 4.28 -36.99
C ALA A 15 13.80 5.41 -37.41
N VAL A 16 12.51 5.29 -37.06
CA VAL A 16 11.50 6.35 -37.31
C VAL A 16 11.87 7.64 -36.57
N GLN A 17 12.28 7.55 -35.30
CA GLN A 17 12.77 8.70 -34.52
C GLN A 17 13.93 9.42 -35.21
N PHE A 18 14.93 8.67 -35.70
CA PHE A 18 16.08 9.23 -36.38
C PHE A 18 15.71 9.97 -37.67
N VAL A 19 14.83 9.38 -38.49
CA VAL A 19 14.34 10.01 -39.73
C VAL A 19 13.59 11.30 -39.41
N ILE A 20 12.70 11.28 -38.42
CA ILE A 20 11.91 12.45 -38.05
C ILE A 20 12.79 13.58 -37.49
N SER A 21 13.74 13.28 -36.59
CA SER A 21 14.68 14.28 -36.08
C SER A 21 15.57 14.88 -37.18
N SER A 22 15.92 14.08 -38.19
CA SER A 22 16.66 14.55 -39.37
C SER A 22 15.79 15.47 -40.26
N MET A 23 14.49 15.19 -40.39
CA MET A 23 13.55 16.05 -41.10
C MET A 23 13.36 17.39 -40.39
N VAL A 24 13.25 17.41 -39.06
CA VAL A 24 13.17 18.65 -38.26
C VAL A 24 14.42 19.51 -38.45
N LEU A 25 15.62 18.90 -38.45
CA LEU A 25 16.87 19.60 -38.75
C LEU A 25 16.87 20.18 -40.18
N GLY A 26 16.39 19.39 -41.15
CA GLY A 26 16.23 19.82 -42.55
C GLY A 26 15.26 20.98 -42.71
N MET A 27 14.12 20.95 -42.03
CA MET A 27 13.10 22.01 -42.07
C MET A 27 13.56 23.33 -41.44
N ASN A 28 14.55 23.29 -40.53
CA ASN A 28 15.16 24.48 -39.93
C ASN A 28 16.34 25.04 -40.76
N THR A 29 16.80 24.32 -41.78
CA THR A 29 17.92 24.74 -42.64
C THR A 29 17.63 25.98 -43.49
N PRO A 30 16.43 26.18 -44.08
CA PRO A 30 16.08 27.38 -44.84
C PRO A 30 16.14 28.66 -44.03
N ALA A 31 15.71 28.65 -42.76
CA ALA A 31 15.82 29.81 -41.86
C ALA A 31 17.29 30.22 -41.66
N ARG A 32 18.19 29.23 -41.53
CA ARG A 32 19.63 29.45 -41.39
C ARG A 32 20.30 29.94 -42.68
N MET A 33 19.84 29.45 -43.84
CA MET A 33 20.31 29.93 -45.14
C MET A 33 19.85 31.36 -45.45
N PHE A 34 18.62 31.71 -45.07
CA PHE A 34 18.08 33.07 -45.24
C PHE A 34 18.90 34.09 -44.42
N VAL A 35 19.33 33.73 -43.21
CA VAL A 35 20.18 34.56 -42.36
C VAL A 35 21.59 34.78 -42.94
N ARG A 36 22.19 33.75 -43.56
CA ARG A 36 23.59 33.79 -44.04
C ARG A 36 23.79 34.38 -45.45
N GLN A 37 22.74 34.64 -46.21
CA GLN A 37 22.87 35.24 -47.55
C GLN A 37 23.09 36.77 -47.55
N HIS A 38 23.29 37.40 -46.38
CA HIS A 38 23.50 38.84 -46.26
C HIS A 38 24.90 39.16 -45.74
N SER A 39 25.53 40.19 -46.29
CA SER A 39 26.97 40.45 -46.20
C SER A 39 27.48 41.16 -44.94
N ASP A 40 26.58 41.60 -44.05
CA ASP A 40 26.98 42.32 -42.83
C ASP A 40 27.53 41.36 -41.76
N PRO A 41 28.63 41.72 -41.07
CA PRO A 41 29.26 40.85 -40.07
C PRO A 41 28.40 40.69 -38.82
N ASP A 42 28.51 39.53 -38.16
CA ASP A 42 27.87 39.29 -36.86
C ASP A 42 28.54 40.17 -35.79
N GLU A 43 27.75 40.97 -35.06
CA GLU A 43 28.22 41.84 -33.99
C GLU A 43 27.73 41.31 -32.62
N HIS A 44 28.63 41.29 -31.64
CA HIS A 44 28.32 40.83 -30.29
C HIS A 44 27.85 42.02 -29.43
N LEU A 45 26.53 42.12 -29.23
CA LEU A 45 25.88 43.19 -28.46
C LEU A 45 25.21 42.58 -27.22
N ASP A 46 25.48 43.19 -26.05
CA ASP A 46 24.91 42.81 -24.74
C ASP A 46 24.96 41.31 -24.41
N GLY A 47 26.06 40.64 -24.78
CA GLY A 47 26.27 39.22 -24.46
C GLY A 47 25.66 38.25 -25.46
N THR A 48 25.07 38.73 -26.57
CA THR A 48 24.46 37.89 -27.61
C THR A 48 25.02 38.20 -28.99
N PHE A 49 25.14 37.16 -29.84
CA PHE A 49 25.44 37.37 -31.26
C PHE A 49 24.19 37.90 -31.96
N THR A 50 24.33 39.10 -32.50
CA THR A 50 23.27 39.80 -33.22
C THR A 50 23.76 40.17 -34.60
N GLN A 51 22.87 40.18 -35.58
CA GLN A 51 23.16 40.72 -36.89
C GLN A 51 22.37 42.00 -37.06
N ARG A 52 23.08 43.13 -37.16
CA ARG A 52 22.47 44.41 -37.45
C ARG A 52 22.04 44.41 -38.92
N ARG A 53 20.76 44.67 -39.17
CA ARG A 53 20.21 44.81 -40.51
C ARG A 53 19.95 46.30 -40.75
N ARG A 54 20.51 46.84 -41.82
CA ARG A 54 20.20 48.19 -42.30
C ARG A 54 19.40 48.11 -43.59
N PHE A 55 18.32 48.88 -43.64
CA PHE A 55 17.54 49.13 -44.84
C PHE A 55 17.25 50.62 -44.93
N ALA A 56 17.95 51.30 -45.85
CA ALA A 56 18.01 52.76 -45.95
C ALA A 56 18.34 53.39 -44.58
N ASP A 57 17.48 54.30 -44.10
CA ASP A 57 17.67 55.04 -42.85
C ASP A 57 17.13 54.29 -41.61
N SER A 58 16.53 53.11 -41.80
CA SER A 58 15.97 52.27 -40.75
C SER A 58 16.82 51.02 -40.50
N GLY A 59 16.92 50.58 -39.25
CA GLY A 59 17.60 49.33 -38.91
C GLY A 59 16.78 48.46 -37.96
N PHE A 60 17.08 47.16 -37.97
CA PHE A 60 16.61 46.22 -36.96
C PHE A 60 17.75 45.28 -36.54
N LEU A 61 17.67 44.80 -35.31
CA LEU A 61 18.63 43.82 -34.76
C LEU A 61 17.99 42.45 -34.81
N LEU A 62 18.62 41.53 -35.54
CA LEU A 62 18.22 40.12 -35.54
C LEU A 62 19.09 39.36 -34.53
N HIS A 63 18.47 38.83 -33.48
CA HIS A 63 19.15 37.97 -32.53
C HIS A 63 19.36 36.58 -33.15
N LEU A 64 20.62 36.15 -33.28
CA LEU A 64 20.96 34.87 -33.93
C LEU A 64 20.92 33.68 -32.97
N TRP A 65 21.05 33.96 -31.67
CA TRP A 65 21.04 32.97 -30.59
C TRP A 65 19.88 31.95 -30.64
N PRO A 66 18.62 32.34 -30.90
CA PRO A 66 17.49 31.39 -30.97
C PRO A 66 17.67 30.34 -32.07
N VAL A 67 18.16 30.75 -33.25
CA VAL A 67 18.38 29.86 -34.40
C VAL A 67 19.53 28.89 -34.12
N GLU A 68 20.56 29.36 -33.42
CA GLU A 68 21.68 28.52 -32.99
C GLU A 68 21.25 27.51 -31.92
N MET A 69 20.42 27.92 -30.96
CA MET A 69 19.85 27.03 -29.95
C MET A 69 18.96 25.93 -30.56
N ALA A 70 18.18 26.25 -31.60
CA ALA A 70 17.40 25.27 -32.34
C ALA A 70 18.28 24.25 -33.10
N CYS A 71 19.39 24.70 -33.69
CA CYS A 71 20.32 23.80 -34.37
C CYS A 71 21.12 22.93 -33.37
N CYS A 72 21.58 23.52 -32.27
CA CYS A 72 22.32 22.83 -31.22
C CYS A 72 21.46 21.78 -30.51
N SER A 73 20.19 22.06 -30.23
CA SER A 73 19.26 21.09 -29.63
C SER A 73 19.01 19.88 -30.55
N GLY A 74 18.83 20.09 -31.86
CA GLY A 74 18.73 19.00 -32.83
C GLY A 74 19.98 18.11 -32.87
N LEU A 75 21.17 18.70 -32.83
CA LEU A 75 22.45 17.99 -32.76
C LEU A 75 22.60 17.18 -31.47
N ILE A 76 22.28 17.77 -30.32
CA ILE A 76 22.32 17.08 -29.02
C ILE A 76 21.36 15.88 -29.03
N GLY A 77 20.16 16.04 -29.58
CA GLY A 77 19.18 14.95 -29.72
C GLY A 77 19.73 13.77 -30.53
N ILE A 78 20.42 14.03 -31.66
CA ILE A 78 21.05 13.00 -32.48
C ILE A 78 22.19 12.30 -31.73
N LEU A 79 23.02 13.05 -30.98
CA LEU A 79 24.13 12.50 -30.21
C LEU A 79 23.66 11.61 -29.05
N VAL A 80 22.62 12.03 -28.32
CA VAL A 80 21.99 11.22 -27.27
C VAL A 80 21.39 9.93 -27.85
N PHE A 81 20.77 10.01 -29.02
CA PHE A 81 20.26 8.85 -29.73
C PHE A 81 21.37 7.85 -30.09
N LEU A 82 22.48 8.33 -30.67
CA LEU A 82 23.61 7.48 -31.02
C LEU A 82 24.23 6.82 -29.78
N ALA A 83 24.36 7.56 -28.68
CA ALA A 83 24.86 7.02 -27.42
C ALA A 83 23.96 5.90 -26.86
N LEU A 84 22.63 6.08 -26.91
CA LEU A 84 21.66 5.07 -26.50
C LEU A 84 21.70 3.83 -27.39
N LEU A 85 21.75 4.02 -28.71
CA LEU A 85 21.81 2.92 -29.67
C LEU A 85 23.09 2.10 -29.48
N ILE A 86 24.24 2.76 -29.30
CA ILE A 86 25.52 2.10 -29.02
C ILE A 86 25.45 1.32 -27.70
N THR A 87 24.84 1.89 -26.66
CA THR A 87 24.72 1.25 -25.34
C THR A 87 23.84 0.00 -25.40
N VAL A 88 22.69 0.08 -26.08
CA VAL A 88 21.76 -1.05 -26.28
C VAL A 88 22.41 -2.14 -27.12
N CYS A 89 23.12 -1.78 -28.20
CA CYS A 89 23.84 -2.70 -29.06
C CYS A 89 25.02 -3.39 -28.34
N ARG A 90 25.76 -2.67 -27.48
CA ARG A 90 26.90 -3.22 -26.73
C ARG A 90 26.50 -4.15 -25.61
N ILE A 91 25.43 -3.83 -24.87
CA ILE A 91 25.07 -4.60 -23.66
C ILE A 91 24.18 -5.80 -24.02
N GLY A 92 23.43 -5.73 -25.12
CA GLY A 92 22.50 -6.77 -25.55
C GLY A 92 21.25 -6.82 -24.65
N TRP A 93 20.08 -6.56 -25.25
CA TRP A 93 18.81 -6.38 -24.53
C TRP A 93 18.46 -7.52 -23.55
N THR A 94 18.74 -8.76 -23.94
CA THR A 94 18.51 -9.96 -23.11
C THR A 94 19.47 -10.06 -21.93
N ARG A 95 20.72 -9.61 -22.08
CA ARG A 95 21.70 -9.57 -20.97
C ARG A 95 21.41 -8.43 -20.01
N LEU A 96 20.94 -7.27 -20.50
CA LEU A 96 20.53 -6.14 -19.69
C LEU A 96 19.35 -6.50 -18.77
N ILE A 97 18.31 -7.15 -19.30
CA ILE A 97 17.15 -7.60 -18.50
C ILE A 97 17.55 -8.68 -17.48
N ARG A 98 18.41 -9.65 -17.86
CA ARG A 98 18.89 -10.69 -16.93
C ARG A 98 19.72 -10.11 -15.78
N LYS A 99 20.66 -9.19 -16.08
CA LYS A 99 21.52 -8.55 -15.08
C LYS A 99 20.77 -7.59 -14.15
N ILE A 100 19.67 -6.97 -14.62
CA ILE A 100 18.78 -6.13 -13.79
C ILE A 100 17.88 -6.98 -12.88
N ARG A 101 17.38 -8.14 -13.37
CA ARG A 101 16.53 -9.03 -12.57
C ARG A 101 17.30 -9.96 -11.62
N ASN A 102 18.59 -10.22 -11.87
CA ASN A 102 19.37 -11.15 -11.06
C ASN A 102 20.85 -10.68 -10.94
N PRO A 103 21.16 -9.75 -10.01
CA PRO A 103 22.49 -9.14 -9.89
C PRO A 103 23.60 -10.10 -9.40
N THR A 104 23.25 -11.31 -8.99
CA THR A 104 24.18 -12.34 -8.47
C THR A 104 25.05 -12.99 -9.55
N SER A 105 24.80 -12.74 -10.83
CA SER A 105 25.58 -13.33 -11.94
C SER A 105 26.81 -12.51 -12.37
N LEU A 106 27.32 -11.60 -11.53
CA LEU A 106 28.45 -10.72 -11.84
C LEU A 106 29.78 -11.40 -11.49
N THR A 107 30.77 -11.30 -12.39
CA THR A 107 32.11 -11.86 -12.17
C THR A 107 32.95 -10.96 -11.24
N SER A 108 33.96 -11.51 -10.55
CA SER A 108 34.70 -10.78 -9.51
C SER A 108 35.40 -9.49 -10.00
N LYS A 109 35.77 -9.42 -11.28
CA LYS A 109 36.30 -8.20 -11.92
C LYS A 109 35.25 -7.11 -12.13
N GLU A 110 33.99 -7.47 -12.36
CA GLU A 110 32.88 -6.53 -12.57
C GLU A 110 32.37 -5.96 -11.23
N CYS A 111 32.61 -6.67 -10.12
CA CYS A 111 32.20 -6.29 -8.76
C CYS A 111 32.89 -5.00 -8.27
N HIS A 112 34.09 -4.68 -8.76
CA HIS A 112 34.86 -3.53 -8.29
C HIS A 112 34.36 -2.19 -8.83
N LEU A 113 33.77 -2.15 -10.04
CA LEU A 113 33.20 -0.94 -10.63
C LEU A 113 31.76 -0.66 -10.10
N MET A 114 31.05 -1.72 -9.69
CA MET A 114 29.66 -1.63 -9.20
C MET A 114 29.55 -1.52 -7.67
N ARG A 115 30.64 -1.75 -6.92
CA ARG A 115 30.70 -1.61 -5.44
C ARG A 115 30.46 -0.19 -4.93
N HIS A 116 30.45 0.82 -5.81
CA HIS A 116 30.20 2.22 -5.46
C HIS A 116 28.89 2.77 -6.04
N VAL A 117 28.04 1.90 -6.58
CA VAL A 117 26.75 2.30 -7.16
C VAL A 117 25.62 1.73 -6.27
N PRO A 118 24.99 2.54 -5.40
CA PRO A 118 23.99 2.04 -4.45
C PRO A 118 22.72 1.52 -5.14
N ALA A 119 21.97 0.68 -4.43
CA ALA A 119 20.65 0.11 -4.80
C ALA A 119 19.52 1.13 -5.03
N ARG A 120 19.84 2.42 -5.28
CA ARG A 120 18.91 3.52 -5.60
C ARG A 120 18.79 3.79 -7.11
N MET A 121 18.90 2.77 -7.96
CA MET A 121 18.91 2.99 -9.42
C MET A 121 17.57 2.59 -10.07
N VAL A 122 16.44 3.08 -9.54
CA VAL A 122 15.19 3.19 -10.35
C VAL A 122 15.48 4.00 -11.62
N PHE A 123 16.41 4.96 -11.53
CA PHE A 123 16.87 5.81 -12.61
C PHE A 123 17.56 5.10 -13.78
N PHE A 124 18.06 3.87 -13.60
CA PHE A 124 18.76 3.14 -14.67
C PHE A 124 17.94 1.99 -15.26
N HIS A 125 16.68 1.86 -14.87
CA HIS A 125 15.77 1.01 -15.61
C HIS A 125 15.69 1.53 -17.06
N PRO A 126 15.77 0.69 -18.11
CA PRO A 126 15.73 1.14 -19.51
C PRO A 126 14.52 2.05 -19.79
N ARG A 127 13.40 1.81 -19.10
CA ARG A 127 12.20 2.67 -19.13
C ARG A 127 12.46 4.10 -18.65
N VAL A 128 13.18 4.28 -17.55
CA VAL A 128 13.45 5.59 -16.96
C VAL A 128 14.52 6.32 -17.78
N ILE A 129 15.55 5.61 -18.25
CA ILE A 129 16.56 6.19 -19.14
C ILE A 129 15.93 6.65 -20.46
N ILE A 130 15.14 5.79 -21.12
CA ILE A 130 14.49 6.14 -22.39
C ILE A 130 13.48 7.28 -22.18
N SER A 131 12.68 7.23 -21.12
CA SER A 131 11.71 8.31 -20.82
C SER A 131 12.42 9.62 -20.51
N PHE A 132 13.49 9.60 -19.72
CA PHE A 132 14.28 10.79 -19.40
C PHE A 132 14.93 11.38 -20.66
N CYS A 133 15.56 10.57 -21.51
CA CYS A 133 16.15 11.05 -22.76
C CYS A 133 15.10 11.62 -23.73
N LEU A 134 13.90 11.02 -23.81
CA LEU A 134 12.79 11.56 -24.61
C LEU A 134 12.27 12.88 -24.02
N TRP A 135 12.15 12.98 -22.70
CA TRP A 135 11.76 14.21 -21.98
C TRP A 135 12.76 15.34 -22.21
N THR A 136 14.05 15.06 -22.06
CA THR A 136 15.11 16.06 -22.26
C THR A 136 15.14 16.56 -23.70
N ASN A 137 15.03 15.65 -24.68
CA ASN A 137 15.03 16.03 -26.10
C ASN A 137 13.77 16.84 -26.48
N LEU A 138 12.59 16.43 -26.00
CA LEU A 138 11.35 17.18 -26.21
C LEU A 138 11.40 18.58 -25.58
N PHE A 139 11.90 18.68 -24.35
CA PHE A 139 12.01 19.96 -23.65
C PHE A 139 12.90 20.93 -24.43
N PHE A 140 14.09 20.51 -24.85
CA PHE A 140 15.00 21.37 -25.60
C PHE A 140 14.49 21.72 -27.00
N ALA A 141 13.84 20.78 -27.70
CA ALA A 141 13.26 21.05 -29.02
C ALA A 141 12.07 22.02 -28.93
N ALA A 142 11.16 21.83 -27.96
CA ALA A 142 10.03 22.71 -27.76
C ALA A 142 10.46 24.10 -27.28
N ALA A 143 11.40 24.17 -26.32
CA ALA A 143 11.96 25.43 -25.86
C ALA A 143 12.63 26.20 -27.01
N ALA A 144 13.45 25.53 -27.83
CA ALA A 144 14.10 26.20 -28.95
C ALA A 144 13.10 26.69 -30.02
N CYS A 145 12.07 25.91 -30.34
CA CYS A 145 11.03 26.35 -31.29
C CYS A 145 10.22 27.54 -30.75
N ILE A 146 9.88 27.55 -29.46
CA ILE A 146 9.19 28.67 -28.81
C ILE A 146 10.09 29.90 -28.76
N THR A 147 11.37 29.76 -28.40
CA THR A 147 12.31 30.88 -28.36
C THR A 147 12.52 31.48 -29.75
N VAL A 148 12.60 30.68 -30.81
CA VAL A 148 12.67 31.19 -32.19
C VAL A 148 11.37 31.88 -32.60
N TYR A 149 10.21 31.31 -32.26
CA TYR A 149 8.90 31.91 -32.52
C TYR A 149 8.73 33.27 -31.83
N VAL A 150 9.10 33.34 -30.54
CA VAL A 150 9.03 34.57 -29.74
C VAL A 150 10.06 35.59 -30.24
N SER A 151 11.31 35.20 -30.49
CA SER A 151 12.34 36.14 -30.92
C SER A 151 12.10 36.69 -32.33
N ASN A 152 11.50 35.91 -33.24
CA ASN A 152 11.11 36.42 -34.55
C ASN A 152 9.90 37.36 -34.50
N GLY A 153 9.08 37.28 -33.44
CA GLY A 153 7.96 38.21 -33.21
C GLY A 153 8.32 39.46 -32.41
N ILE A 154 9.50 39.50 -31.78
CA ILE A 154 9.94 40.59 -30.89
C ILE A 154 11.39 40.96 -31.24
N SER A 155 11.64 41.34 -32.49
CA SER A 155 12.90 42.01 -32.84
C SER A 155 12.80 43.49 -32.50
N ASP A 156 13.90 44.17 -32.24
CA ASP A 156 13.86 45.59 -31.87
C ASP A 156 13.99 46.48 -33.10
N HIS A 157 13.04 47.43 -33.26
CA HIS A 157 13.13 48.45 -34.30
C HIS A 157 14.01 49.60 -33.81
N VAL A 158 14.99 49.99 -34.62
CA VAL A 158 15.96 51.03 -34.23
C VAL A 158 16.09 52.09 -35.34
N ASP A 159 15.95 53.36 -34.96
CA ASP A 159 16.30 54.49 -35.80
C ASP A 159 17.82 54.65 -35.83
N MET A 160 18.37 54.78 -37.03
CA MET A 160 19.80 54.91 -37.26
C MET A 160 20.22 56.30 -37.74
N ILE A 161 19.29 57.27 -37.77
CA ILE A 161 19.57 58.64 -38.20
C ILE A 161 20.24 59.42 -37.03
N GLY A 162 21.57 59.50 -37.06
CA GLY A 162 22.38 60.29 -36.12
C GLY A 162 23.47 59.49 -35.39
N SER A 163 24.14 60.10 -34.41
CA SER A 163 25.31 59.54 -33.72
C SER A 163 24.99 58.48 -32.65
N GLY A 164 23.88 57.75 -32.79
CA GLY A 164 23.47 56.68 -31.89
C GLY A 164 22.16 56.00 -32.30
N ALA A 165 22.08 54.69 -32.07
CA ALA A 165 20.89 53.87 -32.27
C ALA A 165 19.78 54.29 -31.28
N ARG A 166 18.59 54.67 -31.79
CA ARG A 166 17.42 54.99 -30.94
C ARG A 166 16.36 53.90 -31.07
N PHE A 167 15.99 53.27 -29.96
CA PHE A 167 14.91 52.29 -29.93
C PHE A 167 13.56 52.94 -30.28
N LEU A 168 12.85 52.38 -31.26
CA LEU A 168 11.57 52.89 -31.77
C LEU A 168 10.35 52.04 -31.33
N GLY A 169 10.56 50.79 -30.89
CA GLY A 169 9.49 49.88 -30.45
C GLY A 169 9.75 48.42 -30.85
N GLU A 170 8.83 47.53 -30.43
CA GLU A 170 8.84 46.12 -30.85
C GLU A 170 8.49 46.00 -32.34
N PHE A 171 9.33 45.29 -33.09
CA PHE A 171 9.24 45.12 -34.53
C PHE A 171 8.61 43.78 -34.91
N ASP A 172 7.51 43.84 -35.67
CA ASP A 172 6.95 42.68 -36.34
C ASP A 172 7.49 42.59 -37.77
N ILE A 173 8.37 41.61 -38.00
CA ILE A 173 9.02 41.37 -39.29
C ILE A 173 8.01 41.02 -40.40
N GLU A 174 6.85 40.45 -40.06
CA GLU A 174 5.81 40.10 -41.05
C GLU A 174 5.09 41.35 -41.55
N VAL A 175 4.74 42.25 -40.63
CA VAL A 175 4.11 43.55 -40.97
C VAL A 175 5.08 44.38 -41.80
N TYR A 176 6.36 44.43 -41.43
CA TYR A 176 7.36 45.20 -42.18
C TYR A 176 7.65 44.65 -43.58
N LEU A 177 7.82 43.32 -43.74
CA LEU A 177 8.02 42.71 -45.05
C LEU A 177 6.78 42.89 -45.95
N CYS A 178 5.58 42.89 -45.38
CA CYS A 178 4.33 43.10 -46.13
C CYS A 178 4.05 44.58 -46.46
N GLU A 179 4.44 45.51 -45.60
CA GLU A 179 4.09 46.94 -45.76
C GLU A 179 5.20 47.78 -46.43
N VAL A 180 6.49 47.48 -46.19
CA VAL A 180 7.59 48.36 -46.60
C VAL A 180 8.24 47.95 -47.92
N LEU A 181 8.31 46.65 -48.23
CA LEU A 181 8.89 46.18 -49.51
C LEU A 181 8.12 46.66 -50.76
N PRO A 182 6.77 46.66 -50.79
CA PRO A 182 6.02 47.23 -51.92
C PRO A 182 6.29 48.73 -52.10
N TRP A 183 6.51 49.44 -50.99
CA TRP A 183 6.77 50.88 -50.99
C TRP A 183 8.18 51.24 -51.52
N MET A 184 9.17 50.36 -51.29
CA MET A 184 10.56 50.58 -51.69
C MET A 184 10.90 50.25 -53.15
N LEU A 185 10.17 49.34 -53.80
CA LEU A 185 10.48 48.94 -55.17
C LEU A 185 10.01 49.94 -56.23
N GLY A 186 9.30 50.99 -55.84
CA GLY A 186 9.12 52.21 -56.64
C GLY A 186 8.52 52.03 -58.03
N ASP A 187 7.86 50.91 -58.33
CA ASP A 187 7.19 50.69 -59.62
C ASP A 187 6.16 49.56 -59.54
N ASP A 188 4.99 49.79 -60.13
CA ASP A 188 3.81 48.90 -60.25
C ASP A 188 4.04 47.67 -61.16
N SER A 189 5.28 47.14 -61.19
CA SER A 189 5.58 45.94 -61.98
C SER A 189 5.07 44.70 -61.25
N GLN A 190 4.27 43.88 -61.94
CA GLN A 190 3.73 42.64 -61.36
C GLN A 190 4.81 41.71 -60.80
N VAL A 191 6.06 41.79 -61.29
CA VAL A 191 7.20 40.98 -60.81
C VAL A 191 7.66 41.41 -59.41
N ALA A 192 7.65 42.70 -59.10
CA ALA A 192 8.01 43.22 -57.76
C ALA A 192 6.97 42.81 -56.71
N LEU A 193 5.69 42.90 -57.08
CA LEU A 193 4.56 42.44 -56.26
C LEU A 193 4.60 40.92 -56.09
N MET A 194 4.92 40.16 -57.14
CA MET A 194 5.05 38.70 -57.09
C MET A 194 6.23 38.25 -56.21
N MET A 195 7.41 38.89 -56.31
CA MET A 195 8.55 38.58 -55.44
C MET A 195 8.32 38.98 -53.99
N THR A 196 7.60 40.08 -53.74
CA THR A 196 7.22 40.47 -52.37
C THR A 196 6.23 39.46 -51.79
N HIS A 197 5.23 39.06 -52.58
CA HIS A 197 4.27 38.02 -52.18
C HIS A 197 4.96 36.67 -51.93
N GLU A 198 5.89 36.24 -52.78
CA GLU A 198 6.68 35.02 -52.58
C GLU A 198 7.52 35.08 -51.29
N ARG A 199 8.14 36.22 -50.99
CA ARG A 199 8.98 36.39 -49.79
C ARG A 199 8.18 36.49 -48.50
N CYS A 200 7.03 37.18 -48.52
CA CYS A 200 6.09 37.20 -47.41
C CYS A 200 5.49 35.81 -47.18
N MET A 201 5.12 35.10 -48.26
CA MET A 201 4.69 33.70 -48.16
C MET A 201 5.80 32.80 -47.60
N LEU A 202 7.06 32.99 -47.99
CA LEU A 202 8.19 32.21 -47.46
C LEU A 202 8.42 32.48 -45.96
N ALA A 203 8.36 33.73 -45.51
CA ALA A 203 8.50 34.09 -44.09
C ALA A 203 7.35 33.53 -43.24
N GLN A 204 6.12 33.72 -43.70
CA GLN A 204 4.92 33.18 -43.04
C GLN A 204 4.95 31.64 -43.04
N SER A 205 5.33 31.02 -44.16
CA SER A 205 5.49 29.57 -44.27
C SER A 205 6.58 29.04 -43.34
N ALA A 206 7.70 29.76 -43.18
CA ALA A 206 8.77 29.38 -42.26
C ALA A 206 8.30 29.41 -40.79
N ARG A 207 7.53 30.42 -40.39
CA ARG A 207 6.95 30.50 -39.04
C ARG A 207 5.93 29.40 -38.77
N TRP A 208 5.04 29.13 -39.73
CA TRP A 208 4.11 28.00 -39.63
C TRP A 208 4.86 26.67 -39.63
N MET A 209 5.91 26.50 -40.41
CA MET A 209 6.75 25.29 -40.40
C MET A 209 7.45 25.08 -39.06
N LEU A 210 7.93 26.14 -38.40
CA LEU A 210 8.49 26.08 -37.05
C LEU A 210 7.44 25.71 -36.00
N LEU A 211 6.23 26.27 -36.09
CA LEU A 211 5.12 25.93 -35.20
C LEU A 211 4.64 24.49 -35.43
N PHE A 212 4.49 24.06 -36.69
CA PHE A 212 4.16 22.68 -37.05
C PHE A 212 5.24 21.72 -36.56
N SER A 213 6.53 22.08 -36.67
CA SER A 213 7.63 21.30 -36.11
C SER A 213 7.50 21.14 -34.59
N ALA A 214 7.11 22.21 -33.87
CA ALA A 214 6.87 22.15 -32.43
C ALA A 214 5.67 21.27 -32.06
N LEU A 215 4.53 21.45 -32.73
CA LEU A 215 3.31 20.65 -32.52
C LEU A 215 3.52 19.17 -32.88
N PHE A 216 4.26 18.90 -33.95
CA PHE A 216 4.58 17.55 -34.37
C PHE A 216 5.53 16.85 -33.39
N SER A 217 6.50 17.57 -32.82
CA SER A 217 7.35 17.07 -31.72
C SER A 217 6.53 16.71 -30.48
N PHE A 218 5.50 17.50 -30.18
CA PHE A 218 4.57 17.23 -29.09
C PHE A 218 3.70 15.99 -29.34
N PHE A 219 3.15 15.83 -30.55
CA PHE A 219 2.40 14.62 -30.92
C PHE A 219 3.26 13.36 -30.84
N GLN A 220 4.50 13.44 -31.33
CA GLN A 220 5.47 12.35 -31.25
C GLN A 220 5.73 11.89 -29.81
N PHE A 221 5.74 12.82 -28.84
CA PHE A 221 5.86 12.48 -27.43
C PHE A 221 4.70 11.61 -26.93
N PHE A 222 3.45 12.03 -27.17
CA PHE A 222 2.28 11.26 -26.71
C PHE A 222 2.19 9.90 -27.37
N LEU A 223 2.54 9.81 -28.66
CA LEU A 223 2.61 8.53 -29.35
C LEU A 223 3.68 7.61 -28.72
N CYS A 224 4.88 8.12 -28.43
CA CYS A 224 5.93 7.35 -27.76
C CYS A 224 5.52 6.91 -26.34
N VAL A 225 4.89 7.78 -25.55
CA VAL A 225 4.38 7.45 -24.21
C VAL A 225 3.28 6.39 -24.29
N TRP A 226 2.30 6.57 -25.19
CA TRP A 226 1.20 5.62 -25.40
C TRP A 226 1.70 4.25 -25.86
N VAL A 227 2.74 4.21 -26.71
CA VAL A 227 3.36 2.95 -27.15
C VAL A 227 4.16 2.29 -26.03
N VAL A 228 4.91 3.05 -25.23
CA VAL A 228 5.61 2.52 -24.05
C VAL A 228 4.60 1.94 -23.06
N ASP A 229 3.51 2.65 -22.78
CA ASP A 229 2.39 2.17 -21.97
C ASP A 229 1.78 0.89 -22.56
N SER A 230 1.44 0.89 -23.85
CA SER A 230 0.85 -0.27 -24.53
C SER A 230 1.75 -1.53 -24.55
N ILE A 231 3.07 -1.37 -24.62
CA ILE A 231 4.04 -2.48 -24.57
C ILE A 231 4.28 -2.94 -23.13
N SER A 232 4.06 -2.07 -22.13
CA SER A 232 4.31 -2.33 -20.71
C SER A 232 3.06 -2.72 -19.93
N ARG A 233 1.85 -2.56 -20.49
CA ARG A 233 0.61 -3.11 -19.95
C ARG A 233 0.75 -4.63 -19.78
N PRO A 234 0.47 -5.18 -18.58
CA PRO A 234 0.30 -6.61 -18.40
C PRO A 234 -0.79 -7.11 -19.35
N LEU A 235 -0.68 -8.38 -19.80
CA LEU A 235 -1.76 -8.99 -20.59
C LEU A 235 -3.08 -8.89 -19.80
N SER A 236 -4.18 -8.57 -20.46
CA SER A 236 -5.48 -8.48 -19.80
C SER A 236 -5.82 -9.78 -19.07
N SER A 237 -6.48 -9.65 -17.91
CA SER A 237 -6.83 -10.76 -17.01
C SER A 237 -7.55 -11.92 -17.73
N ALA A 238 -8.30 -11.64 -18.81
CA ALA A 238 -8.93 -12.65 -19.64
C ALA A 238 -7.93 -13.49 -20.46
N GLY A 239 -6.87 -12.87 -21.00
CA GLY A 239 -5.81 -13.56 -21.73
C GLY A 239 -4.91 -14.40 -20.81
N GLU A 240 -4.72 -13.94 -19.58
CA GLU A 240 -3.98 -14.66 -18.54
C GLU A 240 -4.79 -15.83 -18.00
N LYS A 241 -6.09 -15.65 -17.71
CA LYS A 241 -7.03 -16.74 -17.38
C LYS A 241 -7.08 -17.82 -18.46
N ARG A 242 -7.02 -17.45 -19.75
CA ARG A 242 -7.02 -18.40 -20.87
C ARG A 242 -5.70 -19.18 -20.96
N LYS A 243 -4.55 -18.53 -20.69
CA LYS A 243 -3.24 -19.19 -20.65
C LYS A 243 -3.06 -20.06 -19.42
N VAL A 244 -3.52 -19.62 -18.26
CA VAL A 244 -3.54 -20.41 -17.02
C VAL A 244 -4.42 -21.63 -17.20
N ARG A 245 -5.62 -21.50 -17.81
CA ARG A 245 -6.45 -22.67 -18.18
C ARG A 245 -5.77 -23.60 -19.18
N GLN A 246 -5.12 -23.08 -20.23
CA GLN A 246 -4.40 -23.92 -21.19
C GLN A 246 -3.20 -24.63 -20.57
N TRP A 247 -2.46 -23.95 -19.70
CA TRP A 247 -1.31 -24.49 -18.98
C TRP A 247 -1.73 -25.50 -17.90
N GLN A 248 -2.78 -25.22 -17.12
CA GLN A 248 -3.39 -26.15 -16.17
C GLN A 248 -3.94 -27.40 -16.88
N ASN A 249 -4.59 -27.24 -18.04
CA ASN A 249 -5.07 -28.37 -18.84
C ASN A 249 -3.94 -29.21 -19.46
N GLN A 250 -2.80 -28.61 -19.79
CA GLN A 250 -1.61 -29.36 -20.22
C GLN A 250 -0.89 -30.04 -19.05
N ARG A 251 -0.86 -29.42 -17.86
CA ARG A 251 -0.27 -29.99 -16.64
C ARG A 251 -1.10 -31.13 -16.04
N ALA A 252 -2.42 -31.01 -16.03
CA ALA A 252 -3.34 -32.07 -15.58
C ALA A 252 -3.22 -33.34 -16.45
N LYS A 253 -2.88 -33.18 -17.73
CA LYS A 253 -2.57 -34.31 -18.63
C LYS A 253 -1.20 -34.95 -18.38
N LEU A 254 -0.31 -34.30 -17.63
CA LEU A 254 1.07 -34.75 -17.39
C LEU A 254 1.32 -35.21 -15.93
N GLY A 255 0.30 -35.18 -15.06
CA GLY A 255 0.34 -35.86 -13.75
C GLY A 255 1.33 -35.31 -12.71
N TYR A 256 1.72 -34.03 -12.77
CA TYR A 256 2.64 -33.44 -11.77
C TYR A 256 1.88 -32.70 -10.63
N PRO A 257 2.14 -32.99 -9.35
CA PRO A 257 1.64 -32.20 -8.23
C PRO A 257 2.35 -30.83 -8.10
N GLU A 258 1.66 -29.88 -7.46
CA GLU A 258 2.08 -28.50 -7.25
C GLU A 258 3.38 -28.37 -6.45
N ARG A 259 4.34 -27.61 -6.99
CA ARG A 259 5.45 -27.00 -6.25
C ARG A 259 5.43 -25.51 -6.60
N ALA A 260 5.00 -24.68 -5.65
CA ALA A 260 5.39 -23.29 -5.63
C ALA A 260 6.71 -23.21 -4.84
N ALA A 261 7.82 -23.03 -5.56
CA ALA A 261 9.08 -22.68 -4.92
C ALA A 261 9.08 -21.17 -4.65
N SER A 262 9.01 -20.77 -3.39
CA SER A 262 9.38 -19.42 -2.96
C SER A 262 10.42 -19.50 -1.85
N THR A 263 11.67 -19.26 -2.23
CA THR A 263 12.75 -18.94 -1.30
C THR A 263 12.53 -17.52 -0.77
N ALA A 264 12.12 -17.42 0.49
CA ALA A 264 12.33 -16.25 1.32
C ALA A 264 12.75 -16.76 2.71
N ILE A 265 14.05 -16.98 2.86
CA ILE A 265 14.69 -17.13 4.17
C ILE A 265 15.02 -15.72 4.64
N GLU A 266 14.39 -15.29 5.73
CA GLU A 266 14.96 -14.35 6.70
C GLU A 266 14.29 -14.65 8.04
N ASP A 267 15.13 -14.99 9.03
CA ASP A 267 14.83 -15.32 10.43
C ASP A 267 14.02 -16.58 10.75
N VAL A 268 14.60 -17.75 10.43
CA VAL A 268 14.51 -18.89 11.36
C VAL A 268 15.69 -18.74 12.34
N PRO A 269 15.48 -18.46 13.63
CA PRO A 269 16.56 -18.50 14.60
C PRO A 269 17.07 -19.93 14.70
N GLU A 270 18.39 -20.09 14.58
CA GLU A 270 19.21 -21.21 15.05
C GLU A 270 18.43 -22.31 15.79
N ALA A 271 18.26 -23.48 15.15
CA ALA A 271 17.95 -24.70 15.87
C ALA A 271 19.15 -24.99 16.78
N GLN A 272 19.00 -24.77 18.09
CA GLN A 272 20.02 -25.10 19.09
C GLN A 272 19.77 -26.55 19.55
N PRO A 273 20.58 -27.53 19.14
CA PRO A 273 20.48 -28.86 19.68
C PRO A 273 21.06 -28.90 21.11
N LEU A 274 20.21 -29.20 22.09
CA LEU A 274 20.66 -29.53 23.45
C LEU A 274 21.10 -31.00 23.48
N PHE A 275 22.41 -31.26 23.39
CA PHE A 275 22.98 -32.58 23.62
C PHE A 275 23.88 -32.59 24.87
N LYS A 276 23.67 -33.58 25.75
CA LYS A 276 24.55 -33.90 26.88
C LYS A 276 25.19 -35.26 26.58
N GLU A 277 26.49 -35.29 26.32
CA GLU A 277 27.23 -36.51 25.97
C GLU A 277 27.42 -37.44 27.19
N MET A 278 27.15 -38.75 27.02
CA MET A 278 27.63 -39.86 27.84
C MET A 278 27.66 -41.18 27.03
N PRO A 279 28.45 -42.20 27.42
CA PRO A 279 28.96 -43.21 26.49
C PRO A 279 27.97 -44.31 26.07
N ARG A 280 28.33 -44.94 24.93
CA ARG A 280 27.57 -45.81 24.00
C ARG A 280 26.85 -47.02 24.64
N ASP A 281 25.61 -47.28 24.20
CA ASP A 281 25.11 -48.63 23.88
C ASP A 281 23.85 -48.65 22.95
N SER A 282 23.86 -49.60 22.00
CA SER A 282 22.79 -50.16 21.10
C SER A 282 21.86 -49.27 20.25
N PRO A 283 21.62 -49.55 18.94
CA PRO A 283 20.72 -48.76 18.10
C PRO A 283 19.27 -48.95 18.56
N GLY A 284 18.73 -47.93 19.22
CA GLY A 284 17.38 -47.98 19.78
C GLY A 284 16.33 -47.42 18.82
N SER A 285 15.12 -47.96 18.93
CA SER A 285 13.92 -47.39 18.35
C SER A 285 13.68 -45.96 18.86
N GLY A 286 13.60 -44.99 17.95
CA GLY A 286 13.33 -43.59 18.28
C GLY A 286 12.04 -43.08 17.66
N THR A 287 11.45 -42.05 18.28
CA THR A 287 10.32 -41.26 17.78
C THR A 287 10.76 -39.81 17.66
N LEU A 288 10.58 -39.20 16.50
CA LEU A 288 10.84 -37.77 16.31
C LEU A 288 9.64 -36.95 16.81
N GLY A 289 9.87 -36.07 17.77
CA GLY A 289 8.90 -35.10 18.29
C GLY A 289 9.10 -33.70 17.71
N LEU A 290 8.00 -33.00 17.46
CA LEU A 290 7.95 -31.63 16.96
C LEU A 290 7.07 -30.78 17.88
N ALA A 291 7.64 -29.71 18.43
CA ALA A 291 6.92 -28.73 19.26
C ALA A 291 7.14 -27.31 18.74
N PHE A 292 6.15 -26.43 18.94
CA PHE A 292 6.13 -25.10 18.33
C PHE A 292 5.88 -24.01 19.37
N SER A 293 6.54 -22.86 19.25
CA SER A 293 6.22 -21.69 20.07
C SER A 293 6.35 -20.37 19.31
N GLU A 294 5.56 -19.37 19.69
CA GLU A 294 5.72 -17.98 19.19
C GLU A 294 6.80 -17.21 19.96
N ALA A 295 6.94 -17.47 21.26
CA ALA A 295 7.90 -16.77 22.13
C ALA A 295 9.00 -17.69 22.64
N LYS A 296 10.17 -17.09 22.88
CA LYS A 296 11.42 -17.78 23.23
C LYS A 296 11.33 -18.51 24.59
N ASN A 297 10.62 -17.93 25.55
CA ASN A 297 10.46 -18.50 26.89
C ASN A 297 9.55 -19.74 26.93
N TRP A 298 8.88 -20.06 25.83
CA TRP A 298 8.03 -21.26 25.69
C TRP A 298 8.66 -22.33 24.77
N ILE A 299 9.95 -22.17 24.40
CA ILE A 299 10.68 -23.22 23.69
C ILE A 299 10.82 -24.42 24.61
N GLY A 300 10.28 -25.56 24.19
CA GLY A 300 10.33 -26.79 24.94
C GLY A 300 9.89 -27.99 24.11
N LEU A 301 9.66 -29.11 24.79
CA LEU A 301 9.19 -30.37 24.18
C LEU A 301 7.65 -30.41 24.01
N THR A 302 6.98 -29.32 24.38
CA THR A 302 5.53 -29.13 24.30
C THR A 302 5.27 -27.83 23.57
N SER A 303 4.29 -27.82 22.66
CA SER A 303 3.90 -26.62 21.93
C SER A 303 3.12 -25.67 22.84
N ASP A 304 3.23 -24.36 22.58
CA ASP A 304 2.37 -23.36 23.25
C ASP A 304 0.89 -23.55 22.85
N SER A 305 -0.06 -22.92 23.55
CA SER A 305 -1.48 -23.19 23.32
C SER A 305 -2.02 -22.56 22.02
N SER A 306 -2.61 -23.37 21.13
CA SER A 306 -3.38 -22.96 19.94
C SER A 306 -4.86 -23.40 20.04
N ASN A 307 -5.19 -24.46 20.78
CA ASN A 307 -6.56 -24.97 20.82
C ASN A 307 -7.57 -24.10 21.59
N GLY A 308 -7.09 -23.26 22.53
CA GLY A 308 -7.93 -22.37 23.36
C GLY A 308 -8.78 -23.04 24.44
N LEU A 309 -8.75 -24.37 24.59
CA LEU A 309 -9.41 -25.07 25.70
C LEU A 309 -8.50 -25.19 26.93
N PHE A 310 -7.17 -25.17 26.74
CA PHE A 310 -6.13 -25.17 27.78
C PHE A 310 -6.16 -26.37 28.78
N GLN A 311 -7.02 -27.37 28.61
CA GLN A 311 -7.20 -28.46 29.57
C GLN A 311 -6.00 -29.42 29.64
N ALA A 312 -5.55 -29.94 28.49
CA ALA A 312 -4.43 -30.89 28.42
C ALA A 312 -3.21 -30.34 27.67
N GLY A 313 -3.28 -29.08 27.19
CA GLY A 313 -2.27 -28.48 26.33
C GLY A 313 -2.23 -29.06 24.90
N ASP A 314 -1.39 -28.46 24.06
CA ASP A 314 -1.26 -28.84 22.66
C ASP A 314 -0.29 -30.01 22.43
N GLY A 315 0.62 -30.27 23.38
CA GLY A 315 1.57 -31.37 23.26
C GLY A 315 2.58 -31.17 22.13
N ALA A 316 3.08 -32.28 21.59
CA ALA A 316 3.94 -32.31 20.40
C ALA A 316 3.36 -33.26 19.36
N ILE A 317 3.81 -33.10 18.12
CA ILE A 317 3.54 -34.06 17.04
C ILE A 317 4.64 -35.10 17.04
N TYR A 318 4.27 -36.37 16.87
CA TYR A 318 5.21 -37.50 16.92
C TYR A 318 5.20 -38.30 15.61
N ASP A 319 6.36 -38.44 14.97
CA ASP A 319 6.60 -39.44 13.92
C ASP A 319 7.16 -40.72 14.55
N THR A 320 6.28 -41.69 14.79
CA THR A 320 6.58 -42.98 15.44
C THR A 320 7.21 -44.00 14.49
N SER A 321 7.25 -43.70 13.19
CA SER A 321 7.68 -44.61 12.14
C SER A 321 9.17 -44.51 11.78
N PHE A 322 9.96 -43.82 12.61
CA PHE A 322 11.40 -43.59 12.38
C PHE A 322 12.25 -44.88 12.50
N ASN A 323 11.72 -45.96 13.10
CA ASN A 323 12.49 -47.18 13.39
C ASN A 323 12.08 -48.42 12.57
N THR A 324 12.06 -48.34 11.24
CA THR A 324 12.10 -49.57 10.42
C THR A 324 13.34 -49.56 9.56
N ASP A 325 14.14 -50.64 9.63
CA ASP A 325 15.46 -50.84 8.99
C ASP A 325 15.50 -50.66 7.45
N SER A 326 14.41 -50.18 6.84
CA SER A 326 14.21 -50.02 5.40
C SER A 326 14.23 -48.56 4.91
N ALA A 327 14.32 -47.55 5.78
CA ALA A 327 14.11 -46.15 5.41
C ALA A 327 15.36 -45.26 5.57
N SER A 328 16.43 -45.53 4.83
CA SER A 328 17.67 -44.71 4.88
C SER A 328 17.56 -43.34 4.17
N ASN A 329 16.36 -42.81 3.93
CA ASN A 329 16.07 -41.46 3.41
C ASN A 329 14.53 -41.25 3.42
N ARG A 330 14.00 -40.72 4.53
CA ARG A 330 12.56 -40.47 4.68
C ARG A 330 12.27 -38.98 4.79
N SER A 331 11.12 -38.57 4.27
CA SER A 331 10.55 -37.25 4.50
C SER A 331 9.29 -37.39 5.37
N TYR A 332 9.15 -36.51 6.36
CA TYR A 332 7.93 -36.35 7.14
C TYR A 332 7.26 -35.04 6.72
N VAL A 333 5.99 -35.12 6.36
CA VAL A 333 5.14 -33.95 6.08
C VAL A 333 4.07 -33.90 7.13
N MET A 334 3.95 -32.75 7.81
CA MET A 334 2.94 -32.56 8.84
C MET A 334 1.54 -32.61 8.21
N PRO A 335 0.55 -33.28 8.84
CA PRO A 335 -0.83 -33.25 8.34
C PRO A 335 -1.39 -31.82 8.32
N ASP A 336 -2.14 -31.47 7.27
CA ASP A 336 -2.76 -30.14 7.13
C ASP A 336 -3.67 -29.78 8.32
N GLU A 337 -4.38 -30.77 8.87
CA GLU A 337 -5.18 -30.61 10.10
C GLU A 337 -4.34 -30.09 11.27
N LYS A 338 -3.05 -30.45 11.33
CA LYS A 338 -2.12 -30.02 12.37
C LYS A 338 -1.34 -28.76 11.98
N LEU A 339 -1.80 -28.02 10.97
CA LEU A 339 -1.27 -26.69 10.65
C LEU A 339 -1.11 -25.89 11.93
N ARG A 340 0.12 -25.45 12.23
CA ARG A 340 0.38 -24.67 13.43
C ARG A 340 -0.18 -23.25 13.33
N GLY A 341 -0.15 -22.69 12.12
CA GLY A 341 -0.44 -21.28 11.91
C GLY A 341 0.75 -20.43 12.36
N GLY A 342 0.56 -19.60 13.39
CA GLY A 342 1.62 -18.75 13.94
C GLY A 342 2.61 -19.52 14.83
N PHE A 343 3.90 -19.48 14.47
CA PHE A 343 5.02 -19.86 15.33
C PHE A 343 6.31 -19.18 14.84
N ARG A 344 7.29 -19.07 15.73
CA ARG A 344 8.64 -18.58 15.42
C ARG A 344 9.72 -19.62 15.68
N TYR A 345 9.50 -20.48 16.67
CA TYR A 345 10.45 -21.50 17.10
C TYR A 345 9.86 -22.89 16.87
N LEU A 346 10.67 -23.78 16.30
CA LEU A 346 10.39 -25.21 16.13
C LEU A 346 11.43 -25.99 16.94
N THR A 347 10.97 -26.77 17.92
CA THR A 347 11.80 -27.72 18.66
C THR A 347 11.67 -29.10 18.02
N LEU A 348 12.79 -29.70 17.64
CA LEU A 348 12.89 -31.09 17.21
C LEU A 348 13.60 -31.90 18.30
N PHE A 349 13.03 -33.04 18.68
CA PHE A 349 13.59 -33.87 19.74
C PHE A 349 13.40 -35.35 19.47
N LEU A 350 14.33 -36.18 19.95
CA LEU A 350 14.28 -37.62 19.81
C LEU A 350 13.84 -38.25 21.14
N LEU A 351 12.71 -38.97 21.10
CA LEU A 351 12.31 -39.85 22.19
C LEU A 351 12.82 -41.26 21.90
N THR A 352 13.69 -41.77 22.75
CA THR A 352 14.34 -43.08 22.57
C THR A 352 14.72 -43.67 23.93
N ASN A 353 14.71 -44.99 24.03
CA ASN A 353 15.21 -45.70 25.20
C ASN A 353 16.70 -46.04 25.08
N SER A 354 17.34 -45.65 23.97
CA SER A 354 18.78 -45.83 23.74
C SER A 354 19.52 -44.51 23.89
N THR A 355 20.66 -44.57 24.58
CA THR A 355 21.59 -43.44 24.69
C THR A 355 22.44 -43.23 23.44
N SER A 356 22.44 -44.18 22.50
CA SER A 356 23.20 -44.09 21.24
C SER A 356 22.35 -43.84 20.00
N ALA A 357 21.03 -43.78 20.14
CA ALA A 357 20.16 -43.46 19.03
C ALA A 357 20.33 -41.99 18.62
N THR A 358 20.59 -41.77 17.33
CA THR A 358 20.73 -40.44 16.73
C THR A 358 19.79 -40.31 15.54
N ILE A 359 19.38 -39.07 15.25
CA ILE A 359 18.67 -38.70 14.02
C ILE A 359 19.52 -37.67 13.29
N ASP A 360 19.81 -37.96 12.02
CA ASP A 360 20.41 -36.99 11.11
C ASP A 360 19.30 -36.28 10.33
N ILE A 361 19.19 -34.96 10.48
CA ILE A 361 18.20 -34.14 9.80
C ILE A 361 18.86 -33.48 8.59
N GLY A 362 18.50 -33.93 7.39
CA GLY A 362 19.09 -33.41 6.14
C GLY A 362 18.54 -32.04 5.72
N SER A 363 17.23 -31.84 5.82
CA SER A 363 16.58 -30.57 5.50
C SER A 363 15.32 -30.36 6.33
N ILE A 364 14.98 -29.09 6.54
CA ILE A 364 13.71 -28.64 7.14
C ILE A 364 13.16 -27.59 6.18
N ASP A 365 11.96 -27.83 5.68
CA ASP A 365 11.25 -26.93 4.79
C ASP A 365 9.95 -26.46 5.47
N LEU A 366 9.65 -25.16 5.35
CA LEU A 366 8.41 -24.56 5.86
C LEU A 366 7.59 -24.02 4.69
N GLU A 367 6.33 -24.44 4.63
CA GLU A 367 5.34 -23.87 3.71
C GLU A 367 4.56 -22.75 4.40
N LEU A 368 4.57 -21.55 3.79
CA LEU A 368 3.75 -20.43 4.26
C LEU A 368 2.32 -20.62 3.77
N SER A 369 1.37 -20.65 4.69
CA SER A 369 -0.05 -20.88 4.37
C SER A 369 -0.87 -19.60 4.30
N PHE A 370 -0.36 -18.45 4.75
CA PHE A 370 -1.08 -17.18 4.75
C PHE A 370 -1.02 -16.47 3.38
N GLN A 371 -1.95 -15.53 3.19
CA GLN A 371 -2.18 -14.76 1.99
C GLN A 371 -2.21 -15.62 0.71
N PRO A 372 -3.09 -16.65 0.64
CA PRO A 372 -3.05 -17.68 -0.40
C PRO A 372 -3.33 -17.15 -1.82
N THR A 373 -3.89 -15.95 -1.93
CA THR A 373 -4.20 -15.31 -3.22
C THR A 373 -3.02 -14.52 -3.81
N TRP A 374 -1.90 -14.38 -3.08
CA TRP A 374 -0.76 -13.58 -3.51
C TRP A 374 0.37 -14.42 -4.10
N ALA A 375 0.76 -14.11 -5.34
CA ALA A 375 1.93 -14.73 -5.97
C ALA A 375 3.27 -14.18 -5.45
N ASN A 376 3.26 -13.00 -4.79
CA ASN A 376 4.45 -12.38 -4.20
C ASN A 376 4.06 -11.75 -2.86
N LEU A 377 4.45 -12.39 -1.75
CA LEU A 377 4.16 -11.92 -0.39
C LEU A 377 4.82 -10.57 -0.05
N ARG A 378 5.79 -10.09 -0.84
CA ARG A 378 6.41 -8.77 -0.65
C ARG A 378 5.68 -7.64 -1.39
N ALA A 379 4.58 -7.93 -2.09
CA ALA A 379 3.88 -6.97 -2.95
C ALA A 379 2.92 -6.05 -2.17
N TYR A 380 3.36 -5.49 -1.04
CA TYR A 380 2.56 -4.52 -0.28
C TYR A 380 2.25 -3.31 -1.18
N GLN A 381 1.02 -2.80 -1.08
CA GLN A 381 0.59 -1.64 -1.87
C GLN A 381 0.93 -0.33 -1.18
N GLY A 382 0.95 -0.33 0.16
CA GLY A 382 1.35 0.78 1.00
C GLY A 382 2.77 0.64 1.55
N TYR A 383 3.38 1.78 1.85
CA TYR A 383 4.72 1.88 2.40
C TYR A 383 4.80 3.04 3.37
N PHE A 384 5.56 2.87 4.44
CA PHE A 384 5.88 3.93 5.40
C PHE A 384 7.37 3.93 5.71
N HIS A 385 7.91 5.13 5.90
CA HIS A 385 9.28 5.34 6.36
C HIS A 385 9.38 6.71 7.02
N SER A 386 10.09 6.78 8.14
CA SER A 386 10.33 7.98 8.91
C SER A 386 11.78 8.03 9.41
N SER A 387 12.17 9.12 10.08
CA SER A 387 13.47 9.23 10.76
C SER A 387 13.54 8.45 12.08
N ASP A 388 12.45 7.82 12.49
CA ASP A 388 12.35 7.02 13.72
C ASP A 388 12.29 5.54 13.35
N GLU A 389 13.41 4.83 13.53
CA GLU A 389 13.53 3.42 13.16
C GLU A 389 12.61 2.51 13.98
N LEU A 390 12.27 2.90 15.21
CA LEU A 390 11.31 2.15 16.02
C LEU A 390 9.92 2.21 15.39
N LEU A 391 9.49 3.39 14.93
CA LEU A 391 8.22 3.55 14.23
C LEU A 391 8.20 2.80 12.89
N ASN A 392 9.32 2.80 12.16
CA ASN A 392 9.45 2.03 10.93
C ASN A 392 9.21 0.54 11.20
N ARG A 393 9.90 -0.04 12.20
CA ARG A 393 9.75 -1.44 12.60
C ARG A 393 8.32 -1.77 13.03
N ILE A 394 7.71 -0.95 13.89
CA ILE A 394 6.33 -1.16 14.37
C ILE A 394 5.34 -1.15 13.19
N TRP A 395 5.52 -0.25 12.21
CA TRP A 395 4.65 -0.19 11.04
C TRP A 395 4.70 -1.49 10.22
N TYR A 396 5.91 -1.99 9.92
CA TYR A 396 6.06 -3.25 9.18
C TYR A 396 5.63 -4.47 10.01
N ALA A 397 5.79 -4.43 11.33
CA ALA A 397 5.25 -5.45 12.23
C ALA A 397 3.71 -5.54 12.14
N GLY A 398 3.04 -4.39 12.15
CA GLY A 398 1.59 -4.32 11.97
C GLY A 398 1.15 -4.84 10.59
N ALA A 399 1.83 -4.41 9.52
CA ALA A 399 1.53 -4.85 8.16
C ALA A 399 1.74 -6.37 7.98
N TYR A 400 2.82 -6.93 8.54
CA TYR A 400 3.07 -8.37 8.50
C TYR A 400 2.07 -9.16 9.35
N THR A 401 1.63 -8.63 10.50
CA THR A 401 0.57 -9.26 11.30
C THR A 401 -0.73 -9.40 10.51
N LEU A 402 -1.11 -8.35 9.76
CA LEU A 402 -2.30 -8.39 8.90
C LEU A 402 -2.14 -9.43 7.79
N GLN A 403 -0.96 -9.51 7.18
CA GLN A 403 -0.67 -10.51 6.15
C GLN A 403 -0.73 -11.94 6.70
N THR A 404 -0.17 -12.21 7.88
CA THR A 404 -0.20 -13.55 8.48
C THR A 404 -1.60 -13.99 8.91
N ASN A 405 -2.49 -13.00 9.12
CA ASN A 405 -3.88 -13.21 9.50
C ASN A 405 -4.84 -13.30 8.31
N ALA A 406 -4.39 -13.09 7.07
CA ALA A 406 -5.14 -13.46 5.88
C ALA A 406 -4.89 -14.94 5.57
N VAL A 407 -5.85 -15.83 5.83
CA VAL A 407 -5.63 -17.29 5.81
C VAL A 407 -6.54 -18.02 4.82
N PRO A 408 -6.19 -19.24 4.38
CA PRO A 408 -7.07 -20.07 3.58
C PRO A 408 -8.31 -20.46 4.38
N VAL A 409 -9.47 -20.50 3.72
CA VAL A 409 -10.77 -20.62 4.41
C VAL A 409 -11.01 -21.97 5.11
N ASN A 410 -10.24 -23.00 4.79
CA ASN A 410 -10.33 -24.34 5.37
C ASN A 410 -9.32 -24.58 6.51
N THR A 411 -8.75 -23.50 7.06
CA THR A 411 -7.70 -23.56 8.09
C THR A 411 -8.10 -22.94 9.41
N GLY A 412 -9.41 -22.78 9.65
CA GLY A 412 -9.93 -22.27 10.91
C GLY A 412 -9.70 -23.25 12.04
N ARG A 413 -9.65 -22.74 13.28
CA ARG A 413 -9.57 -23.62 14.45
C ARG A 413 -10.82 -24.48 14.56
N ALA A 414 -10.65 -25.78 14.76
CA ALA A 414 -11.76 -26.70 14.95
C ALA A 414 -12.62 -26.30 16.16
N TRP A 415 -13.94 -26.42 16.02
CA TRP A 415 -14.90 -26.16 17.09
C TRP A 415 -16.02 -27.23 17.11
N PRO A 416 -16.40 -27.79 18.27
CA PRO A 416 -15.84 -27.57 19.61
C PRO A 416 -14.34 -27.88 19.71
N ALA A 417 -13.63 -27.14 20.57
CA ALA A 417 -12.19 -27.33 20.75
C ALA A 417 -11.87 -28.74 21.28
N LEU A 418 -10.72 -29.29 20.88
CA LEU A 418 -10.28 -30.62 21.31
C LEU A 418 -9.89 -30.61 22.80
N SER A 419 -10.10 -31.73 23.47
CA SER A 419 -9.65 -31.93 24.86
C SER A 419 -8.12 -31.97 25.00
N ALA A 420 -7.40 -32.32 23.93
CA ALA A 420 -5.94 -32.37 23.87
C ALA A 420 -5.46 -32.13 22.43
N GLY A 421 -4.29 -31.50 22.27
CA GLY A 421 -3.77 -31.14 20.95
C GLY A 421 -4.57 -30.04 20.27
N TRP A 422 -4.29 -29.79 18.99
CA TRP A 422 -4.99 -28.82 18.16
C TRP A 422 -5.42 -29.41 16.82
N ALA A 423 -6.39 -28.78 16.17
CA ALA A 423 -6.76 -29.02 14.78
C ALA A 423 -7.19 -27.70 14.14
N ASN A 424 -6.65 -27.40 12.97
CA ASN A 424 -6.92 -26.19 12.19
C ASN A 424 -7.46 -26.58 10.80
N ASN A 425 -8.60 -27.28 10.79
CA ASN A 425 -9.34 -27.75 9.60
C ASN A 425 -10.79 -27.23 9.54
N GLY A 426 -11.12 -26.24 10.37
CA GLY A 426 -12.42 -25.58 10.40
C GLY A 426 -12.67 -24.73 9.15
N THR A 427 -13.92 -24.68 8.71
CA THR A 427 -14.34 -23.82 7.59
C THR A 427 -14.73 -22.44 8.10
N LEU A 428 -14.05 -21.41 7.60
CA LEU A 428 -14.13 -20.02 8.05
C LEU A 428 -15.08 -19.17 7.21
N SER A 429 -15.11 -19.37 5.89
CA SER A 429 -15.95 -18.61 4.97
C SER A 429 -16.07 -19.32 3.62
N ASN A 430 -16.96 -18.79 2.76
CA ASN A 430 -17.07 -19.22 1.37
C ASN A 430 -16.19 -18.32 0.51
N GLY A 431 -14.95 -18.72 0.24
CA GLY A 431 -13.97 -17.90 -0.49
C GLY A 431 -12.59 -18.55 -0.62
N SER A 432 -11.61 -17.83 -1.15
CA SER A 432 -10.21 -18.28 -1.24
C SER A 432 -9.36 -17.85 -0.04
N THR A 433 -9.73 -16.76 0.63
CA THR A 433 -9.00 -16.16 1.74
C THR A 433 -9.96 -15.47 2.69
N VAL A 434 -9.56 -15.32 3.95
CA VAL A 434 -10.36 -14.68 5.00
C VAL A 434 -9.45 -14.10 6.07
N ILE A 435 -9.82 -12.94 6.64
CA ILE A 435 -9.05 -12.33 7.71
C ILE A 435 -9.49 -12.88 9.06
N VAL A 436 -8.52 -13.26 9.90
CA VAL A 436 -8.76 -13.76 11.26
C VAL A 436 -8.09 -12.87 12.32
N ASP A 437 -8.47 -13.05 13.59
CA ASP A 437 -7.88 -12.38 14.76
C ASP A 437 -6.39 -12.66 14.95
N GLY A 438 -5.98 -13.93 14.79
CA GLY A 438 -4.62 -14.34 15.05
C GLY A 438 -4.22 -15.59 14.27
N ALA A 439 -3.01 -15.58 13.72
CA ALA A 439 -2.47 -16.69 12.96
C ALA A 439 -2.30 -17.97 13.79
N LYS A 440 -2.04 -17.92 15.10
CA LYS A 440 -1.97 -19.13 15.94
C LYS A 440 -3.33 -19.48 16.57
N ARG A 441 -3.97 -18.50 17.20
CA ARG A 441 -5.21 -18.61 17.96
C ARG A 441 -5.90 -17.23 17.95
N ASP A 442 -7.22 -17.15 17.85
CA ASP A 442 -8.22 -18.22 17.72
C ASP A 442 -8.38 -18.74 16.28
N ARG A 443 -7.76 -18.09 15.29
CA ARG A 443 -7.93 -18.37 13.85
C ARG A 443 -9.41 -18.34 13.47
N ALA A 444 -10.11 -17.29 13.86
CA ALA A 444 -11.52 -17.09 13.54
C ALA A 444 -11.80 -15.64 13.09
N VAL A 445 -12.92 -15.42 12.41
CA VAL A 445 -13.36 -14.06 12.07
C VAL A 445 -13.92 -13.41 13.32
N TRP A 446 -13.33 -12.29 13.73
CA TRP A 446 -13.78 -11.47 14.84
C TRP A 446 -13.99 -10.02 14.37
N PRO A 447 -15.25 -9.55 14.25
CA PRO A 447 -15.55 -8.21 13.77
C PRO A 447 -14.97 -7.06 14.59
N GLY A 448 -14.81 -7.23 15.92
CA GLY A 448 -14.18 -6.21 16.77
C GLY A 448 -12.79 -5.81 16.25
N ASP A 449 -11.97 -6.81 15.91
CA ASP A 449 -10.63 -6.67 15.34
C ASP A 449 -10.66 -5.89 14.01
N MET A 450 -11.71 -6.09 13.20
CA MET A 450 -11.88 -5.44 11.90
C MET A 450 -12.04 -3.92 12.02
N GLY A 451 -12.51 -3.41 13.15
CA GLY A 451 -12.56 -1.97 13.45
C GLY A 451 -11.20 -1.30 13.34
N VAL A 452 -10.13 -2.03 13.64
CA VAL A 452 -8.73 -1.57 13.58
C VAL A 452 -8.02 -2.13 12.35
N ALA A 453 -8.24 -3.40 12.04
CA ALA A 453 -7.53 -4.12 10.98
C ALA A 453 -7.87 -3.62 9.58
N VAL A 454 -9.12 -3.24 9.28
CA VAL A 454 -9.53 -2.86 7.91
C VAL A 454 -8.84 -1.58 7.43
N PRO A 455 -8.87 -0.45 8.19
CA PRO A 455 -8.10 0.74 7.81
C PRO A 455 -6.60 0.46 7.71
N ALA A 456 -6.06 -0.39 8.61
CA ALA A 456 -4.64 -0.72 8.62
C ALA A 456 -4.25 -1.57 7.39
N ALA A 457 -5.07 -2.54 7.00
CA ALA A 457 -4.87 -3.36 5.80
C ALA A 457 -4.89 -2.49 4.55
N TYR A 458 -5.89 -1.61 4.42
CA TYR A 458 -5.99 -0.69 3.27
C TYR A 458 -4.72 0.13 3.04
N VAL A 459 -4.15 0.72 4.10
CA VAL A 459 -2.95 1.58 3.97
C VAL A 459 -1.62 0.82 3.92
N SER A 460 -1.61 -0.50 4.14
CA SER A 460 -0.39 -1.31 4.20
C SER A 460 -0.37 -2.41 3.14
N THR A 461 -1.01 -3.56 3.39
CA THR A 461 -1.06 -4.67 2.42
C THR A 461 -1.87 -4.29 1.18
N GLY A 462 -2.90 -3.45 1.34
CA GLY A 462 -3.90 -3.14 0.32
C GLY A 462 -4.81 -4.33 0.00
N GLU A 463 -4.84 -5.34 0.86
CA GLU A 463 -5.60 -6.57 0.64
C GLU A 463 -6.94 -6.52 1.37
N LEU A 464 -8.03 -6.49 0.60
CA LEU A 464 -9.40 -6.35 1.12
C LEU A 464 -10.33 -7.50 0.70
N GLU A 465 -9.87 -8.49 -0.08
CA GLU A 465 -10.64 -9.69 -0.41
C GLU A 465 -10.90 -10.52 0.86
N SER A 466 -9.89 -10.68 1.72
CA SER A 466 -10.02 -11.35 3.01
C SER A 466 -11.05 -10.65 3.93
N VAL A 467 -11.09 -9.32 3.89
CA VAL A 467 -12.05 -8.48 4.62
C VAL A 467 -13.47 -8.68 4.08
N ARG A 468 -13.64 -8.65 2.75
CA ARG A 468 -14.92 -8.91 2.08
C ARG A 468 -15.50 -10.26 2.50
N ASN A 469 -14.70 -11.31 2.42
CA ASN A 469 -15.14 -12.68 2.70
C ASN A 469 -15.45 -12.88 4.19
N ALA A 470 -14.72 -12.20 5.08
CA ALA A 470 -15.03 -12.19 6.52
C ALA A 470 -16.38 -11.51 6.81
N LEU A 471 -16.66 -10.35 6.20
CA LEU A 471 -17.94 -9.66 6.39
C LEU A 471 -19.11 -10.45 5.80
N GLU A 472 -18.95 -11.01 4.59
CA GLU A 472 -19.98 -11.79 3.93
C GLU A 472 -20.41 -12.98 4.80
N VAL A 473 -19.45 -13.73 5.36
CA VAL A 473 -19.80 -14.88 6.21
C VAL A 473 -20.50 -14.46 7.51
N MET A 474 -20.19 -13.29 8.08
CA MET A 474 -20.93 -12.80 9.25
C MET A 474 -22.41 -12.57 8.93
N TYR A 475 -22.72 -12.03 7.76
CA TYR A 475 -24.11 -11.86 7.29
C TYR A 475 -24.78 -13.18 6.89
N ASP A 476 -24.03 -14.19 6.44
CA ASP A 476 -24.58 -15.51 6.11
C ASP A 476 -25.08 -16.25 7.36
N TYR A 477 -24.50 -15.96 8.52
CA TYR A 477 -24.91 -16.50 9.81
C TYR A 477 -25.74 -15.51 10.65
N GLN A 478 -26.30 -14.46 10.03
CA GLN A 478 -27.24 -13.57 10.73
C GLN A 478 -28.48 -14.36 11.19
N GLU A 479 -28.87 -14.14 12.44
CA GLU A 479 -30.03 -14.79 13.06
C GLU A 479 -31.36 -14.20 12.55
N ALA A 480 -32.45 -14.92 12.78
CA ALA A 480 -33.78 -14.54 12.28
C ALA A 480 -34.29 -13.20 12.84
N ASP A 481 -33.86 -12.83 14.04
CA ASP A 481 -34.18 -11.54 14.70
C ASP A 481 -33.28 -10.39 14.23
N GLY A 482 -32.32 -10.65 13.34
CA GLY A 482 -31.36 -9.68 12.82
C GLY A 482 -30.01 -9.67 13.54
N ALA A 483 -29.84 -10.43 14.62
CA ALA A 483 -28.57 -10.48 15.34
C ALA A 483 -27.46 -11.12 14.50
N ILE A 484 -26.36 -10.39 14.29
CA ILE A 484 -25.11 -10.92 13.75
C ILE A 484 -24.30 -11.58 14.88
N PRO A 485 -23.69 -12.76 14.66
CA PRO A 485 -22.81 -13.41 15.64
C PRO A 485 -21.62 -12.52 16.07
N GLU A 486 -21.07 -12.80 17.26
CA GLU A 486 -19.85 -12.18 17.77
C GLU A 486 -18.60 -12.68 17.03
N ALA A 487 -18.58 -13.96 16.63
CA ALA A 487 -17.49 -14.56 15.88
C ALA A 487 -18.03 -15.40 14.72
N GLY A 488 -17.27 -15.47 13.63
CA GLY A 488 -17.59 -16.30 12.47
C GLY A 488 -17.45 -17.80 12.73
N PRO A 489 -17.79 -18.64 11.74
CA PRO A 489 -17.62 -20.07 11.86
C PRO A 489 -16.13 -20.46 11.93
N PRO A 490 -15.82 -21.64 12.51
CA PRO A 490 -16.76 -22.59 13.12
C PRO A 490 -17.16 -22.24 14.57
N LEU A 491 -16.60 -21.18 15.16
CA LEU A 491 -16.90 -20.77 16.55
C LEU A 491 -18.38 -20.37 16.72
N LEU A 492 -18.88 -19.49 15.84
CA LEU A 492 -20.26 -18.98 15.85
C LEU A 492 -20.74 -18.51 17.23
N GLN A 493 -19.86 -17.80 17.93
CA GLN A 493 -20.17 -17.24 19.24
C GLN A 493 -21.23 -16.13 19.10
N LYS A 494 -22.15 -16.04 20.05
CA LYS A 494 -23.30 -15.11 20.02
C LYS A 494 -23.37 -14.29 21.31
N GLY A 495 -24.17 -13.22 21.28
CA GLY A 495 -24.50 -12.44 22.48
C GLY A 495 -23.57 -11.26 22.75
N SER A 496 -23.07 -10.60 21.70
CA SER A 496 -22.33 -9.34 21.79
C SER A 496 -23.01 -8.26 20.95
N ASP A 497 -23.50 -7.20 21.60
CA ASP A 497 -24.06 -6.05 20.89
C ASP A 497 -22.95 -5.17 20.27
N THR A 498 -21.76 -5.12 20.88
CA THR A 498 -20.62 -4.36 20.34
C THR A 498 -20.05 -5.01 19.08
N TYR A 499 -19.83 -6.33 19.05
CA TYR A 499 -19.30 -7.02 17.86
C TYR A 499 -20.33 -7.08 16.72
N HIS A 500 -21.61 -7.13 17.05
CA HIS A 500 -22.68 -6.91 16.08
C HIS A 500 -22.49 -5.59 15.34
N MET A 501 -22.32 -4.49 16.08
CA MET A 501 -22.10 -3.17 15.50
C MET A 501 -20.73 -3.02 14.81
N TRP A 502 -19.68 -3.66 15.32
CA TRP A 502 -18.38 -3.69 14.63
C TRP A 502 -18.46 -4.37 13.26
N THR A 503 -19.32 -5.36 13.06
CA THR A 503 -19.60 -5.91 11.71
C THR A 503 -20.18 -4.85 10.78
N MET A 504 -21.11 -4.05 11.29
CA MET A 504 -21.75 -2.97 10.53
C MET A 504 -20.77 -1.83 10.20
N ILE A 505 -19.91 -1.46 11.15
CA ILE A 505 -18.83 -0.48 10.92
C ILE A 505 -17.78 -1.04 9.95
N GLY A 506 -17.43 -2.32 10.07
CA GLY A 506 -16.54 -3.02 9.14
C GLY A 506 -17.09 -3.03 7.72
N THR A 507 -18.40 -3.19 7.55
CA THR A 507 -19.11 -3.08 6.27
C THR A 507 -18.92 -1.70 5.65
N TYR A 508 -19.11 -0.63 6.43
CA TYR A 508 -18.83 0.73 5.97
C TYR A 508 -17.37 0.92 5.56
N ASN A 509 -16.42 0.53 6.41
CA ASN A 509 -14.99 0.68 6.11
C ASN A 509 -14.59 -0.07 4.84
N TYR A 510 -15.09 -1.29 4.66
CA TYR A 510 -14.82 -2.07 3.45
C TYR A 510 -15.33 -1.36 2.19
N VAL A 511 -16.59 -0.91 2.18
CA VAL A 511 -17.18 -0.21 1.02
C VAL A 511 -16.46 1.12 0.77
N LEU A 512 -16.14 1.88 1.82
CA LEU A 512 -15.39 3.13 1.73
C LEU A 512 -14.04 2.95 1.03
N TYR A 513 -13.29 1.90 1.40
CA TYR A 513 -11.93 1.68 0.90
C TYR A 513 -11.86 0.90 -0.42
N SER A 514 -12.84 0.05 -0.71
CA SER A 514 -12.86 -0.78 -1.93
C SER A 514 -13.70 -0.17 -3.06
N GLY A 515 -14.74 0.61 -2.73
CA GLY A 515 -15.77 1.02 -3.68
C GLY A 515 -16.71 -0.11 -4.13
N ASP A 516 -16.72 -1.27 -3.45
CA ASP A 516 -17.54 -2.43 -3.83
C ASP A 516 -19.03 -2.23 -3.45
N LEU A 517 -19.75 -1.52 -4.31
CA LEU A 517 -21.20 -1.31 -4.18
C LEU A 517 -22.02 -2.58 -4.50
N ASP A 518 -21.45 -3.54 -5.23
CA ASP A 518 -22.12 -4.82 -5.50
C ASP A 518 -22.22 -5.65 -4.21
N PHE A 519 -21.14 -5.68 -3.42
CA PHE A 519 -21.16 -6.25 -2.07
C PHE A 519 -22.16 -5.53 -1.17
N LEU A 520 -22.19 -4.19 -1.18
CA LEU A 520 -23.18 -3.43 -0.40
C LEU A 520 -24.61 -3.85 -0.78
N GLY A 521 -24.90 -3.94 -2.08
CA GLY A 521 -26.19 -4.42 -2.58
C GLY A 521 -26.53 -5.84 -2.16
N LEU A 522 -25.53 -6.74 -2.11
CA LEU A 522 -25.69 -8.13 -1.69
C LEU A 522 -26.10 -8.25 -0.21
N VAL A 523 -25.56 -7.41 0.68
CA VAL A 523 -25.79 -7.50 2.13
C VAL A 523 -26.83 -6.52 2.66
N TRP A 524 -27.32 -5.59 1.84
CA TRP A 524 -28.12 -4.45 2.28
C TRP A 524 -29.36 -4.82 3.12
N GLU A 525 -30.18 -5.77 2.67
CA GLU A 525 -31.37 -6.21 3.41
C GLU A 525 -31.02 -6.80 4.79
N ARG A 526 -29.87 -7.49 4.89
CA ARG A 526 -29.36 -8.03 6.15
C ARG A 526 -28.79 -6.93 7.04
N TYR A 527 -28.14 -5.92 6.45
CA TYR A 527 -27.69 -4.72 7.16
C TYR A 527 -28.87 -3.96 7.79
N LEU A 528 -29.97 -3.79 7.05
CA LEU A 528 -31.18 -3.13 7.58
C LEU A 528 -31.78 -3.88 8.77
N LYS A 529 -31.87 -5.22 8.69
CA LYS A 529 -32.32 -6.05 9.82
C LYS A 529 -31.39 -5.97 11.03
N ALA A 530 -30.07 -5.90 10.80
CA ALA A 530 -29.10 -5.71 11.88
C ALA A 530 -29.31 -4.36 12.57
N MET A 531 -29.52 -3.29 11.79
CA MET A 531 -29.84 -1.97 12.33
C MET A 531 -31.14 -1.97 13.14
N ASP A 532 -32.20 -2.61 12.65
CA ASP A 532 -33.47 -2.72 13.38
C ASP A 532 -33.31 -3.48 14.70
N TYR A 533 -32.54 -4.59 14.70
CA TYR A 533 -32.23 -5.37 15.89
C TYR A 533 -31.53 -4.53 16.97
N VAL A 534 -30.42 -3.87 16.62
CA VAL A 534 -29.63 -3.13 17.62
C VAL A 534 -30.30 -1.82 18.04
N TYR A 535 -30.91 -1.09 17.10
CA TYR A 535 -31.60 0.16 17.42
C TYR A 535 -32.88 -0.07 18.22
N GLY A 536 -33.55 -1.22 18.06
CA GLY A 536 -34.69 -1.63 18.87
C GLY A 536 -34.39 -1.79 20.37
N LYS A 537 -33.12 -1.77 20.76
CA LYS A 537 -32.67 -1.82 22.16
C LYS A 537 -32.44 -0.43 22.77
N VAL A 538 -32.62 0.65 22.01
CA VAL A 538 -32.60 2.01 22.57
C VAL A 538 -33.86 2.21 23.41
N ASP A 539 -33.68 2.53 24.70
CA ASP A 539 -34.78 2.68 25.66
C ASP A 539 -35.22 4.16 25.79
N ASP A 540 -36.13 4.43 26.74
CA ASP A 540 -36.69 5.76 26.98
C ASP A 540 -35.65 6.81 27.42
N SER A 541 -34.46 6.41 27.86
CA SER A 541 -33.34 7.33 28.12
C SER A 541 -32.70 7.86 26.84
N GLY A 542 -33.00 7.26 25.69
CA GLY A 542 -32.33 7.53 24.42
C GLY A 542 -30.97 6.87 24.29
N LEU A 543 -30.57 6.02 25.25
CA LEU A 543 -29.36 5.20 25.20
C LEU A 543 -29.68 3.77 24.80
N LEU A 544 -28.72 3.11 24.18
CA LEU A 544 -28.72 1.66 23.98
C LEU A 544 -28.74 0.95 25.33
N ASN A 545 -29.65 -0.01 25.50
CA ASN A 545 -29.65 -0.96 26.59
C ASN A 545 -28.98 -2.28 26.15
N VAL A 546 -27.70 -2.42 26.48
CA VAL A 546 -26.87 -3.57 26.11
C VAL A 546 -27.35 -4.82 26.84
N THR A 547 -27.76 -5.81 26.05
CA THR A 547 -28.25 -7.12 26.53
C THR A 547 -27.38 -8.26 26.04
N GLY A 548 -26.67 -8.07 24.91
CA GLY A 548 -25.56 -8.91 24.50
C GLY A 548 -24.27 -8.45 25.19
N THR A 549 -23.95 -9.07 26.33
CA THR A 549 -22.90 -8.62 27.26
C THR A 549 -21.49 -9.11 26.97
N ARG A 550 -21.26 -9.88 25.89
CA ARG A 550 -19.91 -10.33 25.50
C ARG A 550 -19.16 -9.23 24.75
N ASP A 551 -17.85 -9.15 24.95
CA ASP A 551 -17.03 -8.05 24.43
C ASP A 551 -15.51 -8.36 24.46
N TRP A 552 -14.69 -7.42 23.96
CA TRP A 552 -13.26 -7.52 23.62
C TRP A 552 -12.30 -8.01 24.72
N ALA A 553 -12.77 -8.15 25.96
CA ALA A 553 -12.12 -8.75 27.14
C ALA A 553 -12.53 -8.10 28.46
N ARG A 554 -13.15 -6.92 28.38
CA ARG A 554 -13.53 -6.08 29.51
C ARG A 554 -14.27 -6.83 30.62
N TRP A 555 -14.10 -6.39 31.85
CA TRP A 555 -14.61 -7.12 33.02
C TRP A 555 -16.12 -7.06 33.19
N GLN A 556 -16.75 -5.94 32.81
CA GLN A 556 -18.18 -5.68 32.97
C GLN A 556 -18.72 -5.01 31.71
N GLN A 557 -19.91 -5.41 31.29
CA GLN A 557 -20.66 -4.90 30.13
C GLN A 557 -22.16 -5.06 30.43
N GLY A 558 -23.03 -4.33 29.72
CA GLY A 558 -24.47 -4.37 29.88
C GLY A 558 -25.09 -3.01 30.20
N TRP A 559 -26.43 -2.96 30.20
CA TRP A 559 -27.20 -1.74 30.46
C TRP A 559 -26.80 -0.59 29.52
N ASN A 560 -26.83 0.65 29.99
CA ASN A 560 -26.45 1.80 29.19
C ASN A 560 -24.93 2.02 29.20
N ASN A 561 -24.17 0.98 28.87
CA ASN A 561 -22.72 1.03 28.79
C ASN A 561 -22.27 2.08 27.75
N THR A 562 -21.32 2.92 28.15
CA THR A 562 -20.98 4.10 27.37
C THR A 562 -20.21 3.74 26.10
N GLU A 563 -19.31 2.76 26.12
CA GLU A 563 -18.59 2.29 24.92
C GLU A 563 -19.57 1.83 23.83
N ALA A 564 -20.50 0.95 24.17
CA ALA A 564 -21.49 0.45 23.22
C ALA A 564 -22.34 1.58 22.62
N ASN A 565 -22.67 2.60 23.42
CA ASN A 565 -23.36 3.78 22.93
C ASN A 565 -22.50 4.64 21.97
N MET A 566 -21.19 4.76 22.22
CA MET A 566 -20.25 5.40 21.27
C MET A 566 -20.19 4.63 19.95
N ILE A 567 -20.16 3.30 20.00
CA ILE A 567 -20.15 2.42 18.83
C ILE A 567 -21.49 2.54 18.06
N LEU A 568 -22.63 2.59 18.75
CA LEU A 568 -23.94 2.80 18.09
C LEU A 568 -24.02 4.15 17.38
N TYR A 569 -23.51 5.22 17.99
CA TYR A 569 -23.42 6.52 17.33
C TYR A 569 -22.64 6.43 16.01
N HIS A 570 -21.48 5.77 16.03
CA HIS A 570 -20.68 5.61 14.81
C HIS A 570 -21.37 4.69 13.79
N THR A 571 -22.06 3.65 14.25
CA THR A 571 -22.85 2.75 13.40
C THR A 571 -23.97 3.52 12.69
N LEU A 572 -24.71 4.40 13.38
CA LEU A 572 -25.75 5.23 12.78
C LEU A 572 -25.20 6.23 11.76
N THR A 573 -24.09 6.91 12.09
CA THR A 573 -23.47 7.88 11.18
C THR A 573 -22.89 7.23 9.92
N THR A 574 -22.29 6.05 10.05
CA THR A 574 -21.78 5.28 8.90
C THR A 574 -22.91 4.64 8.09
N ALA A 575 -23.98 4.17 8.74
CA ALA A 575 -25.18 3.67 8.08
C ALA A 575 -25.87 4.73 7.21
N ALA A 576 -25.85 6.00 7.64
CA ALA A 576 -26.38 7.09 6.84
C ALA A 576 -25.67 7.23 5.49
N THR A 577 -24.34 7.18 5.52
CA THR A 577 -23.51 7.20 4.31
C THR A 577 -23.76 5.98 3.43
N LEU A 578 -23.85 4.77 4.02
CA LEU A 578 -24.17 3.56 3.26
C LEU A 578 -25.55 3.63 2.59
N ALA A 579 -26.56 4.18 3.27
CA ALA A 579 -27.90 4.35 2.69
C ALA A 579 -27.90 5.25 1.46
N ASP A 580 -27.13 6.33 1.51
CA ASP A 580 -26.94 7.25 0.38
C ASP A 580 -26.22 6.57 -0.79
N TRP A 581 -25.13 5.82 -0.51
CA TRP A 581 -24.43 5.05 -1.55
C TRP A 581 -25.29 3.96 -2.18
N GLN A 582 -26.03 3.20 -1.37
CA GLN A 582 -26.90 2.13 -1.84
C GLN A 582 -28.01 2.64 -2.75
N THR A 583 -28.54 3.82 -2.47
CA THR A 583 -29.59 4.44 -3.29
C THR A 583 -29.03 5.30 -4.42
N ASN A 584 -27.71 5.51 -4.46
CA ASN A 584 -27.05 6.48 -5.33
C ASN A 584 -27.72 7.88 -5.24
N THR A 585 -28.07 8.30 -4.02
CA THR A 585 -28.65 9.61 -3.72
C THR A 585 -27.91 10.27 -2.58
N THR A 586 -28.14 11.56 -2.36
CA THR A 586 -27.70 12.27 -1.16
C THR A 586 -28.90 12.61 -0.30
N ASN A 587 -28.76 12.46 1.02
CA ASN A 587 -29.84 12.71 1.99
C ASN A 587 -31.09 11.85 1.71
N SER A 588 -30.89 10.56 1.47
CA SER A 588 -31.99 9.60 1.44
C SER A 588 -32.81 9.67 2.74
N THR A 589 -34.06 9.20 2.71
CA THR A 589 -34.92 9.16 3.91
C THR A 589 -34.27 8.37 5.05
N LEU A 590 -33.61 7.25 4.73
CA LEU A 590 -32.87 6.45 5.71
C LEU A 590 -31.65 7.19 6.25
N SER A 591 -30.86 7.85 5.40
CA SER A 591 -29.73 8.68 5.81
C SER A 591 -30.15 9.76 6.81
N THR A 592 -31.21 10.50 6.48
CA THR A 592 -31.78 11.53 7.37
C THR A 592 -32.26 10.93 8.70
N THR A 593 -32.89 9.75 8.66
CA THR A 593 -33.35 9.05 9.86
C THR A 593 -32.18 8.64 10.76
N TYR A 594 -31.15 8.02 10.20
CA TYR A 594 -29.98 7.58 10.97
C TYR A 594 -29.20 8.76 11.55
N LEU A 595 -29.04 9.86 10.81
CA LEU A 595 -28.40 11.07 11.33
C LEU A 595 -29.21 11.73 12.46
N ALA A 596 -30.54 11.77 12.35
CA ALA A 596 -31.39 12.28 13.43
C ALA A 596 -31.26 11.42 14.70
N ARG A 597 -31.27 10.09 14.56
CA ARG A 597 -31.04 9.14 15.65
C ARG A 597 -29.66 9.31 16.28
N ALA A 598 -28.61 9.45 15.47
CA ALA A 598 -27.25 9.69 15.95
C ALA A 598 -27.15 10.99 16.75
N SER A 599 -27.79 12.07 16.26
CA SER A 599 -27.83 13.35 16.97
C SER A 599 -28.54 13.24 18.33
N ALA A 600 -29.67 12.55 18.41
CA ALA A 600 -30.39 12.32 19.66
C ALA A 600 -29.55 11.48 20.64
N LEU A 601 -28.95 10.40 20.16
CA LEU A 601 -28.08 9.51 20.95
C LEU A 601 -26.87 10.28 21.51
N ARG A 602 -26.19 11.09 20.70
CA ARG A 602 -25.08 11.93 21.16
C ARG A 602 -25.50 12.86 22.30
N THR A 603 -26.68 13.47 22.21
CA THR A 603 -27.23 14.30 23.29
C THR A 603 -27.47 13.47 24.55
N ALA A 604 -28.05 12.28 24.44
CA ALA A 604 -28.30 11.38 25.56
C ALA A 604 -26.98 10.95 26.25
N ILE A 605 -25.97 10.54 25.47
CA ILE A 605 -24.64 10.16 25.97
C ILE A 605 -24.04 11.30 26.80
N ASN A 606 -23.98 12.51 26.24
CA ASN A 606 -23.42 13.68 26.90
C ASN A 606 -24.20 14.09 28.15
N THR A 607 -25.51 13.84 28.18
CA THR A 607 -26.37 14.16 29.33
C THR A 607 -26.17 13.17 30.47
N HIS A 608 -26.10 11.87 30.17
CA HIS A 608 -26.20 10.82 31.17
C HIS A 608 -24.85 10.24 31.62
N THR A 609 -23.80 10.31 30.78
CA THR A 609 -22.54 9.59 31.04
C THR A 609 -21.34 10.53 31.25
N TRP A 610 -21.45 11.81 30.89
CA TRP A 610 -20.38 12.79 31.07
C TRP A 610 -20.13 13.09 32.56
N ASP A 611 -18.85 13.14 32.95
CA ASP A 611 -18.37 13.59 34.26
C ASP A 611 -17.47 14.81 34.10
N ALA A 612 -18.02 15.98 34.38
CA ALA A 612 -17.31 17.25 34.24
C ALA A 612 -16.12 17.37 35.21
N ALA A 613 -16.17 16.72 36.39
CA ALA A 613 -15.08 16.81 37.37
C ALA A 613 -13.86 16.00 36.92
N ALA A 614 -14.09 14.82 36.33
CA ALA A 614 -13.03 13.99 35.76
C ALA A 614 -12.61 14.43 34.35
N SER A 615 -13.41 15.26 33.66
CA SER A 615 -13.28 15.53 32.23
C SER A 615 -13.26 14.24 31.39
N LEU A 616 -14.06 13.27 31.80
CA LEU A 616 -14.16 11.94 31.20
C LEU A 616 -15.62 11.46 31.23
N TYR A 617 -15.92 10.46 30.43
CA TYR A 617 -17.15 9.70 30.48
C TYR A 617 -17.03 8.57 31.49
N ARG A 618 -18.10 8.37 32.27
CA ARG A 618 -18.29 7.18 33.10
C ARG A 618 -18.58 5.97 32.23
N ASP A 619 -18.38 4.78 32.78
CA ASP A 619 -18.65 3.51 32.10
C ASP A 619 -20.14 3.27 31.78
N ASN A 620 -21.04 3.91 32.51
CA ASN A 620 -22.48 3.73 32.34
C ASN A 620 -23.23 5.02 32.73
N ALA A 621 -24.53 5.08 32.41
CA ALA A 621 -25.43 6.14 32.84
C ALA A 621 -25.68 6.16 34.37
N THR A 622 -25.31 5.08 35.07
CA THR A 622 -25.35 5.00 36.53
C THR A 622 -24.20 5.76 37.19
N LEU A 623 -24.32 6.02 38.50
CA LEU A 623 -23.25 6.61 39.29
C LEU A 623 -22.16 5.56 39.57
N THR A 624 -21.28 5.36 38.60
CA THR A 624 -20.03 4.60 38.70
C THR A 624 -18.83 5.55 38.78
N THR A 625 -17.76 5.13 39.46
CA THR A 625 -16.48 5.85 39.49
C THR A 625 -15.52 5.39 38.40
N LEU A 626 -15.92 4.43 37.55
CA LEU A 626 -15.11 3.91 36.47
C LEU A 626 -15.20 4.83 35.25
N HIS A 627 -14.05 5.34 34.78
CA HIS A 627 -13.91 6.05 33.51
C HIS A 627 -13.09 5.18 32.56
N PRO A 628 -13.74 4.42 31.67
CA PRO A 628 -13.05 3.40 30.89
C PRO A 628 -12.22 4.02 29.75
N GLN A 629 -11.16 3.33 29.34
CA GLN A 629 -10.31 3.77 28.25
C GLN A 629 -11.06 3.73 26.92
N ASP A 630 -11.80 2.64 26.67
CA ASP A 630 -12.56 2.41 25.44
C ASP A 630 -13.54 3.56 25.12
N ALA A 631 -14.48 3.87 26.00
CA ALA A 631 -15.53 4.85 25.75
C ALA A 631 -14.94 6.26 25.62
N ASN A 632 -13.92 6.60 26.41
CA ASN A 632 -13.28 7.90 26.35
C ASN A 632 -12.44 8.08 25.08
N ALA A 633 -11.72 7.04 24.63
CA ALA A 633 -11.03 7.05 23.36
C ALA A 633 -12.02 7.19 22.19
N LEU A 634 -13.09 6.38 22.18
CA LEU A 634 -14.13 6.42 21.15
C LEU A 634 -14.89 7.75 21.14
N SER A 635 -15.07 8.40 22.29
CA SER A 635 -15.74 9.70 22.36
C SER A 635 -15.04 10.78 21.53
N LEU A 636 -13.71 10.72 21.47
CA LEU A 636 -12.88 11.62 20.66
C LEU A 636 -12.80 11.11 19.22
N TYR A 637 -12.51 9.81 19.04
CA TYR A 637 -12.33 9.24 17.71
C TYR A 637 -13.59 9.37 16.84
N PHE A 638 -14.76 9.08 17.39
CA PHE A 638 -16.04 9.17 16.69
C PHE A 638 -16.70 10.55 16.79
N GLY A 639 -16.09 11.51 17.51
CA GLY A 639 -16.61 12.87 17.61
C GLY A 639 -17.91 13.01 18.41
N VAL A 640 -18.13 12.12 19.38
CA VAL A 640 -19.29 12.19 20.29
C VAL A 640 -19.11 13.29 21.33
N ALA A 641 -17.87 13.52 21.77
CA ALA A 641 -17.56 14.55 22.74
C ALA A 641 -18.06 15.94 22.30
N PRO A 642 -18.35 16.86 23.24
CA PRO A 642 -18.68 18.23 22.89
C PRO A 642 -17.55 18.79 22.02
N ALA A 643 -17.92 19.41 20.90
CA ALA A 643 -16.98 19.92 19.89
C ALA A 643 -16.29 21.22 20.33
N ASN A 644 -15.77 21.20 21.56
CA ASN A 644 -15.04 22.27 22.20
C ASN A 644 -13.58 21.82 22.36
N ALA A 645 -12.65 22.60 21.80
CA ALA A 645 -11.23 22.30 21.82
C ALA A 645 -10.68 22.08 23.24
N SER A 646 -11.19 22.79 24.25
CA SER A 646 -10.74 22.58 25.63
C SER A 646 -11.22 21.27 26.21
N THR A 647 -12.46 20.85 25.91
CA THR A 647 -12.99 19.55 26.34
C THR A 647 -12.27 18.39 25.67
N THR A 648 -12.06 18.44 24.35
CA THR A 648 -11.34 17.38 23.63
C THR A 648 -9.88 17.27 24.07
N ALA A 649 -9.21 18.40 24.31
CA ALA A 649 -7.85 18.41 24.85
C ALA A 649 -7.78 17.86 26.28
N ALA A 650 -8.81 18.14 27.11
CA ALA A 650 -8.91 17.65 28.48
C ALA A 650 -9.10 16.13 28.54
N ILE A 651 -10.03 15.55 27.75
CA ILE A 651 -10.21 14.09 27.66
C ILE A 651 -8.90 13.42 27.21
N SER A 652 -8.28 13.95 26.15
CA SER A 652 -7.00 13.45 25.62
C SER A 652 -5.87 13.54 26.65
N ALA A 653 -5.90 14.52 27.56
CA ALA A 653 -4.91 14.61 28.64
C ALA A 653 -5.23 13.63 29.78
N ALA A 654 -6.50 13.51 30.15
CA ALA A 654 -6.97 12.65 31.23
C ALA A 654 -6.72 11.16 30.93
N LEU A 655 -6.85 10.71 29.67
CA LEU A 655 -6.51 9.34 29.25
C LEU A 655 -5.06 8.94 29.61
N THR A 656 -4.13 9.89 29.58
CA THR A 656 -2.72 9.61 29.92
C THR A 656 -2.48 9.25 31.39
N ALA A 657 -3.47 9.49 32.26
CA ALA A 657 -3.37 9.15 33.68
C ALA A 657 -3.21 7.64 33.93
N ASN A 658 -3.68 6.82 32.98
CA ASN A 658 -3.58 5.37 33.05
C ASN A 658 -2.35 4.81 32.29
N TRP A 659 -1.43 5.67 31.86
CA TRP A 659 -0.22 5.22 31.16
C TRP A 659 0.81 4.66 32.14
N THR A 660 1.20 3.43 31.87
CA THR A 660 2.34 2.77 32.50
C THR A 660 3.61 2.98 31.66
N PRO A 661 4.79 2.53 32.13
CA PRO A 661 5.97 2.45 31.28
C PRO A 661 5.79 1.59 30.04
N LEU A 662 4.87 0.61 30.07
CA LEU A 662 4.68 -0.39 29.01
C LEU A 662 3.49 -0.11 28.08
N GLY A 663 2.66 0.89 28.37
CA GLY A 663 1.43 1.17 27.62
C GLY A 663 0.28 1.65 28.51
N ALA A 664 -0.89 1.89 27.92
CA ALA A 664 -2.09 2.29 28.64
C ALA A 664 -2.76 1.06 29.29
N GLU A 665 -3.01 1.14 30.60
CA GLU A 665 -3.79 0.16 31.34
C GLU A 665 -5.28 0.54 31.27
N PRO A 666 -6.16 -0.27 30.65
CA PRO A 666 -7.59 0.02 30.60
C PRO A 666 -8.19 -0.15 32.01
N PRO A 667 -8.84 0.87 32.60
CA PRO A 667 -9.51 0.74 33.90
C PRO A 667 -10.59 -0.36 33.96
N GLU A 668 -11.20 -0.67 32.82
CA GLU A 668 -12.20 -1.72 32.60
C GLU A 668 -11.59 -3.13 32.43
N LEU A 669 -10.26 -3.21 32.37
CA LEU A 669 -9.48 -4.45 32.38
C LEU A 669 -8.15 -4.27 33.16
N PRO A 670 -8.20 -4.06 34.49
CA PRO A 670 -7.01 -3.81 35.31
C PRO A 670 -5.92 -4.90 35.18
N GLY A 671 -4.67 -4.49 35.33
CA GLY A 671 -3.47 -5.33 35.26
C GLY A 671 -3.03 -5.71 33.85
N ASN A 672 -3.74 -5.24 32.81
CA ASN A 672 -3.50 -5.61 31.42
C ASN A 672 -3.24 -4.39 30.56
N ILE A 673 -2.59 -4.61 29.41
CA ILE A 673 -2.42 -3.65 28.32
C ILE A 673 -2.98 -4.32 27.08
N SER A 674 -3.96 -3.65 26.46
CA SER A 674 -4.60 -4.10 25.23
C SER A 674 -4.17 -3.21 24.06
N PRO A 675 -3.37 -3.74 23.11
CA PRO A 675 -3.08 -3.07 21.84
C PRO A 675 -4.35 -2.72 21.06
N PHE A 676 -5.41 -3.53 21.16
CA PHE A 676 -6.71 -3.23 20.54
C PHE A 676 -7.27 -1.89 21.04
N ILE A 677 -7.46 -1.72 22.35
CA ILE A 677 -8.01 -0.47 22.91
C ILE A 677 -7.01 0.68 22.83
N SER A 678 -5.73 0.41 23.04
CA SER A 678 -4.68 1.42 22.88
C SER A 678 -4.69 1.99 21.45
N SER A 679 -5.01 1.19 20.43
CA SER A 679 -5.13 1.68 19.05
C SER A 679 -6.28 2.66 18.84
N LEU A 680 -7.38 2.51 19.60
CA LEU A 680 -8.49 3.46 19.62
C LEU A 680 -8.05 4.77 20.29
N GLU A 681 -7.28 4.69 21.37
CA GLU A 681 -6.70 5.86 22.05
C GLU A 681 -5.70 6.62 21.16
N LEU A 682 -4.91 5.92 20.32
CA LEU A 682 -4.07 6.58 19.31
C LEU A 682 -4.90 7.48 18.39
N ARG A 683 -6.03 6.97 17.89
CA ARG A 683 -6.96 7.73 17.05
C ARG A 683 -7.56 8.90 17.83
N ALA A 684 -7.91 8.69 19.10
CA ALA A 684 -8.44 9.70 20.00
C ALA A 684 -7.48 10.89 20.16
N HIS A 685 -6.19 10.63 20.40
CA HIS A 685 -5.19 11.68 20.53
C HIS A 685 -4.98 12.47 19.24
N VAL A 686 -4.97 11.79 18.08
CA VAL A 686 -4.88 12.47 16.77
C VAL A 686 -6.12 13.34 16.53
N ALA A 687 -7.32 12.82 16.84
CA ALA A 687 -8.58 13.57 16.73
C ALA A 687 -8.61 14.80 17.66
N ALA A 688 -7.97 14.72 18.83
CA ALA A 688 -7.81 15.84 19.76
C ALA A 688 -6.62 16.78 19.41
N ALA A 689 -6.06 16.69 18.21
CA ALA A 689 -4.92 17.48 17.76
C ALA A 689 -3.66 17.32 18.65
N ALA A 690 -3.47 16.14 19.25
CA ALA A 690 -2.34 15.79 20.11
C ALA A 690 -1.53 14.60 19.53
N PRO A 691 -1.03 14.67 18.28
CA PRO A 691 -0.35 13.54 17.64
C PRO A 691 0.90 13.07 18.37
N GLN A 692 1.57 13.95 19.14
CA GLN A 692 2.72 13.54 19.95
C GLN A 692 2.32 12.50 21.01
N ARG A 693 1.15 12.63 21.64
CA ARG A 693 0.65 11.62 22.60
C ARG A 693 0.41 10.28 21.92
N ALA A 694 -0.14 10.30 20.70
CA ALA A 694 -0.29 9.06 19.93
C ALA A 694 1.08 8.40 19.68
N LEU A 695 2.08 9.15 19.22
CA LEU A 695 3.42 8.60 19.00
C LEU A 695 4.08 8.10 20.29
N ASP A 696 3.86 8.78 21.41
CA ASP A 696 4.40 8.36 22.72
C ASP A 696 3.75 7.05 23.19
N LEU A 697 2.44 6.87 23.00
CA LEU A 697 1.76 5.61 23.30
C LEU A 697 2.19 4.48 22.36
N VAL A 698 2.43 4.76 21.07
CA VAL A 698 3.01 3.79 20.12
C VAL A 698 4.36 3.28 20.63
N ARG A 699 5.26 4.19 21.00
CA ARG A 699 6.59 3.85 21.50
C ARG A 699 6.54 3.09 22.82
N ARG A 700 5.61 3.43 23.73
CA ARG A 700 5.44 2.71 25.01
C ARG A 700 4.95 1.29 24.81
N SER A 701 3.89 1.10 24.05
CA SER A 701 3.23 -0.21 23.94
C SER A 701 3.89 -1.12 22.90
N TRP A 702 3.85 -0.72 21.64
CA TRP A 702 4.43 -1.52 20.56
C TRP A 702 5.95 -1.47 20.56
N GLY A 703 6.54 -0.34 20.96
CA GLY A 703 7.99 -0.22 21.05
C GLY A 703 8.59 -1.13 22.11
N TRP A 704 7.99 -1.18 23.31
CA TRP A 704 8.40 -2.13 24.33
C TRP A 704 8.29 -3.58 23.83
N TYR A 705 7.16 -3.96 23.22
CA TYR A 705 6.98 -5.33 22.72
C TYR A 705 7.98 -5.69 21.61
N ALA A 706 8.24 -4.77 20.67
CA ALA A 706 9.18 -4.97 19.58
C ALA A 706 10.62 -5.20 20.06
N ASP A 707 11.01 -4.56 21.18
CA ASP A 707 12.35 -4.65 21.76
C ASP A 707 12.46 -5.69 22.89
N HIS A 708 11.32 -6.23 23.35
CA HIS A 708 11.32 -7.21 24.42
C HIS A 708 11.98 -8.53 23.98
N PRO A 709 12.91 -9.12 24.77
CA PRO A 709 13.64 -10.35 24.39
C PRO A 709 12.75 -11.56 24.10
N ASN A 710 11.57 -11.63 24.71
CA ASN A 710 10.59 -12.67 24.45
C ASN A 710 9.54 -12.27 23.40
N GLY A 711 9.51 -11.00 22.98
CA GLY A 711 8.63 -10.54 21.90
C GLY A 711 9.10 -11.06 20.53
N THR A 712 8.38 -10.69 19.47
CA THR A 712 8.67 -11.17 18.10
C THR A 712 9.74 -10.35 17.38
N GLY A 713 10.53 -9.54 18.12
CA GLY A 713 11.62 -8.72 17.58
C GLY A 713 11.17 -7.59 16.66
N GLY A 714 9.88 -7.24 16.68
CA GLY A 714 9.27 -6.30 15.74
C GLY A 714 8.84 -6.95 14.41
N SER A 715 8.59 -8.26 14.40
CA SER A 715 8.05 -8.96 13.23
C SER A 715 6.52 -8.91 13.19
N THR A 716 5.86 -9.01 14.34
CA THR A 716 4.39 -8.98 14.48
C THR A 716 3.98 -8.17 15.71
N VAL A 717 2.68 -7.97 15.91
CA VAL A 717 2.10 -7.39 17.13
C VAL A 717 1.34 -8.45 17.95
N ILE A 718 1.17 -8.20 19.24
CA ILE A 718 0.56 -9.15 20.20
C ILE A 718 -0.91 -8.80 20.50
N GLU A 719 -1.71 -9.80 20.88
CA GLU A 719 -3.10 -9.64 21.35
C GLU A 719 -3.19 -8.77 22.61
N GLY A 720 -2.28 -8.97 23.57
CA GLY A 720 -2.21 -8.24 24.82
C GLY A 720 -1.11 -8.75 25.74
N PHE A 721 -0.80 -8.00 26.78
CA PHE A 721 0.19 -8.36 27.80
C PHE A 721 -0.16 -7.67 29.13
N ARG A 722 0.58 -7.96 30.20
CA ARG A 722 0.33 -7.40 31.53
C ARG A 722 1.14 -6.14 31.80
N THR A 723 0.68 -5.34 32.74
CA THR A 723 1.43 -4.16 33.22
C THR A 723 2.74 -4.53 33.94
N ASP A 724 2.90 -5.78 34.35
CA ASP A 724 4.15 -6.35 34.88
C ASP A 724 5.12 -6.87 33.78
N GLY A 725 4.72 -6.80 32.51
CA GLY A 725 5.52 -7.24 31.36
C GLY A 725 5.42 -8.74 31.02
N SER A 726 4.61 -9.52 31.73
CA SER A 726 4.36 -10.92 31.36
C SER A 726 3.33 -11.03 30.23
N PHE A 727 3.43 -12.11 29.44
CA PHE A 727 2.49 -12.42 28.35
C PHE A 727 1.27 -13.23 28.85
N ALA A 728 0.79 -12.91 30.05
CA ALA A 728 -0.32 -13.56 30.72
C ALA A 728 -1.60 -12.70 30.62
N TYR A 729 -1.90 -12.23 29.40
CA TYR A 729 -3.08 -11.41 29.13
C TYR A 729 -4.34 -12.17 29.55
N ARG A 730 -5.10 -11.59 30.48
CA ARG A 730 -6.32 -12.17 31.06
C ARG A 730 -6.17 -13.57 31.67
N ALA A 731 -4.98 -13.92 32.17
CA ALA A 731 -4.73 -15.23 32.76
C ALA A 731 -5.77 -15.67 33.81
N GLU A 732 -6.29 -14.72 34.58
CA GLU A 732 -7.27 -14.96 35.65
C GLU A 732 -8.69 -15.29 35.13
N ARG A 733 -8.92 -15.23 33.82
CA ARG A 733 -10.26 -15.33 33.18
C ARG A 733 -10.35 -16.43 32.14
N GLY A 734 -9.48 -17.44 32.24
CA GLY A 734 -9.54 -18.66 31.43
C GLY A 734 -8.62 -18.68 30.21
N TYR A 735 -7.82 -17.63 30.00
CA TYR A 735 -6.64 -17.71 29.14
C TYR A 735 -5.57 -18.46 29.94
N GLY A 736 -5.34 -19.74 29.63
CA GLY A 736 -4.39 -20.55 30.41
C GLY A 736 -2.99 -19.92 30.43
N THR A 737 -2.29 -20.01 31.56
CA THR A 737 -0.90 -19.50 31.74
C THR A 737 0.16 -20.49 31.24
N VAL A 738 -0.16 -21.34 30.26
CA VAL A 738 0.66 -22.53 29.93
C VAL A 738 1.24 -22.43 28.53
#